data_AF-A0A093PT75-F1
#
_entry.id   AF-A0A093PT75-F1
#
_cell.length_a   1.000
_cell.length_b   1.000
_cell.length_c   1.000
_cell.angle_alpha   90.00
_cell.angle_beta   90.00
_cell.angle_gamma   90.00
#
_symmetry.space_group_name_H-M   'P 1'
#
loop_
_entity.id
_entity.type
_entity.pdbx_description
1 polymer ?
#
loop_
_entity_poly.entity_id
_entity_poly.type
_entity_poly.pdbx_seq_one_letter_code
_entity_poly.pdbx_strand_id
1 'polypeptide(L)'
;LLLSTVLSLGIVAFCSAAPPKTNIKWCTISSAEENKCNTLRDHMQQDNFALSCLQKATYLDCIKAISNNEADAISLDGGQVFEAGLAPYKLKPIAAEVYEHSEGSTTSYYAVAVVKKGTDFTINELRGKTSCHTGLGRSAGWNIPIGILIHRGDIEWDGKDSGSIEQGEVAGADRRCLKEGKGDVAFVKHTTVQENAPNEKEEYELLCLDGTRQPVDNYKACHWARVPAHAVMARDDNKVNDIWNFLSKAQEKFGVGTTSTFHLFGPPGKKDPALKDLLFKDSAVQLKRIPSLMDTQLYLGFDYYGAIQSLQKDRLTPSRRGNKTQWCAIGRDEKKKCDVWSVMSNGEVECIVAEDTKECIMKIMKGEADAISLDGGFVYTAGMCGLVPVVAESYEENHCSESEEEPATYFAVAVVKKSDRDITWNNLQGKKSCHTAVGRTAGWNIPMGLIHNRTGNCNFDEYFSQGCAPGSPPTSRLCQLCKGSGGVPPEKCVASSHEQYYGYTGALRCLVEQGDVAFIKHSIVEENTDGKSKESWAKDLKMDQFELLCTDGQRANVMDYRRCNLAKVPTHAVVTRPEKAKQVREMLERQERLFGAKGIKNKDFNMFAYETKDLLFKDLTKCLVKLRDGISYKEFLGDQYYASLASLNTCNPSDFLSPLENTHLEKWHKEPIWTHQCGPRVICGYCPFFCGTPWILQVMTLLASLLGPECLKAGSELLPVLSFSRSSPVIWRFVQGRRSSRKAVLLLGLCDAGKTLLFARLLSGRYRDTQTSITDSSATYRVSRDKGTSVTLIDLPGHESLRLQFLERFKAAARAIVFVVDSVAFQREVKDVAEFLYQVLVDGTVLKNAPALLIACNKQDVTMAKSAKLIQQQLEKELNTLRVTRSAAPTSLDSSGGPAQLGKKGKDFDFSQLPMKVEFVECSARGSKGEEGDADLEGLEKWLLKVA
;
A
#
# COMPACT_ATOMS: atom_id res chain seq x y z
N LEU A 1 4.50 -52.87 -47.57
CA LEU A 1 3.20 -52.52 -46.97
C LEU A 1 3.19 -52.39 -45.44
N LEU A 2 4.18 -52.88 -44.67
CA LEU A 2 4.17 -52.80 -43.20
C LEU A 2 4.74 -51.51 -42.55
N LEU A 3 5.40 -50.62 -43.30
CA LEU A 3 5.85 -49.31 -42.79
C LEU A 3 4.86 -48.16 -42.99
N SER A 4 3.85 -48.32 -43.84
CA SER A 4 2.87 -47.25 -44.16
C SER A 4 1.83 -47.02 -43.05
N THR A 5 1.69 -47.97 -42.12
CA THR A 5 0.71 -47.94 -41.02
C THR A 5 1.27 -47.36 -39.73
N VAL A 6 2.59 -47.19 -39.60
CA VAL A 6 3.23 -46.64 -38.40
C VAL A 6 3.40 -45.12 -38.51
N LEU A 7 3.75 -44.59 -39.70
CA LEU A 7 3.89 -43.14 -39.89
C LEU A 7 2.56 -42.36 -39.86
N SER A 8 1.43 -43.00 -40.11
CA SER A 8 0.11 -42.36 -40.09
C SER A 8 -0.50 -42.20 -38.68
N LEU A 9 0.02 -42.91 -37.67
CA LEU A 9 -0.38 -42.77 -36.26
C LEU A 9 0.49 -41.75 -35.49
N GLY A 10 1.68 -41.42 -35.99
CA GLY A 10 2.60 -40.49 -35.31
C GLY A 10 2.23 -39.00 -35.38
N ILE A 11 1.30 -38.60 -36.27
CA ILE A 11 0.98 -37.18 -36.54
C ILE A 11 -0.29 -36.71 -35.79
N VAL A 12 -1.08 -37.63 -35.21
CA VAL A 12 -2.27 -37.29 -34.39
C VAL A 12 -1.88 -36.96 -32.93
N ALA A 13 -0.61 -37.15 -32.55
CA ALA A 13 -0.10 -36.95 -31.20
C ALA A 13 0.76 -35.68 -31.02
N PHE A 14 0.59 -34.65 -31.87
CA PHE A 14 0.98 -33.29 -31.48
C PHE A 14 -0.01 -32.82 -30.40
N CYS A 15 0.33 -33.17 -29.17
CA CYS A 15 -0.46 -32.91 -27.99
C CYS A 15 -0.79 -31.42 -27.91
N SER A 16 -2.08 -31.09 -28.00
CA SER A 16 -2.61 -29.79 -27.60
C SER A 16 -2.39 -29.64 -26.10
N ALA A 17 -1.18 -29.22 -25.72
CA ALA A 17 -0.86 -28.82 -24.36
C ALA A 17 -1.68 -27.56 -24.06
N ALA A 18 -2.90 -27.79 -23.58
CA ALA A 18 -3.76 -26.74 -23.05
C ALA A 18 -2.96 -25.94 -22.00
N PRO A 19 -3.15 -24.62 -21.91
CA PRO A 19 -2.48 -23.81 -20.90
C PRO A 19 -2.71 -24.45 -19.51
N PRO A 20 -1.67 -24.54 -18.66
CA PRO A 20 -1.75 -25.28 -17.41
C PRO A 20 -2.89 -24.73 -16.55
N LYS A 21 -3.86 -25.60 -16.22
CA LYS A 21 -5.04 -25.18 -15.47
C LYS A 21 -4.64 -24.61 -14.11
N THR A 22 -5.13 -23.42 -13.77
CA THR A 22 -4.87 -22.79 -12.47
C THR A 22 -5.61 -23.56 -11.38
N ASN A 23 -4.86 -24.09 -10.41
CA ASN A 23 -5.40 -24.92 -9.34
C ASN A 23 -5.70 -24.08 -8.08
N ILE A 24 -6.99 -23.99 -7.75
CA ILE A 24 -7.53 -23.21 -6.64
C ILE A 24 -8.06 -24.18 -5.59
N LYS A 25 -7.53 -24.07 -4.37
CA LYS A 25 -7.97 -24.88 -3.23
C LYS A 25 -8.95 -24.11 -2.34
N TRP A 26 -10.22 -24.45 -2.42
CA TRP A 26 -11.27 -23.86 -1.57
C TRP A 26 -11.38 -24.61 -0.24
N CYS A 27 -11.36 -23.89 0.88
CA CYS A 27 -11.51 -24.49 2.20
C CYS A 27 -12.98 -24.49 2.63
N THR A 28 -13.43 -25.61 3.22
CA THR A 28 -14.81 -25.79 3.71
C THR A 28 -14.78 -26.19 5.19
N ILE A 29 -15.85 -25.87 5.93
CA ILE A 29 -15.97 -26.13 7.38
C ILE A 29 -17.01 -27.20 7.72
N SER A 30 -17.71 -27.74 6.73
CA SER A 30 -18.71 -28.80 6.92
C SER A 30 -18.77 -29.76 5.73
N SER A 31 -19.27 -30.99 5.95
CA SER A 31 -19.45 -31.98 4.88
C SER A 31 -20.52 -31.57 3.86
N ALA A 32 -21.56 -30.83 4.28
CA ALA A 32 -22.57 -30.27 3.38
C ALA A 32 -21.95 -29.22 2.44
N GLU A 33 -21.06 -28.38 2.96
CA GLU A 33 -20.34 -27.37 2.19
C GLU A 33 -19.27 -27.99 1.27
N GLU A 34 -18.53 -28.99 1.76
CA GLU A 34 -17.63 -29.81 0.96
C GLU A 34 -18.36 -30.46 -0.22
N ASN A 35 -19.56 -31.01 -0.01
CA ASN A 35 -20.39 -31.55 -1.10
C ASN A 35 -20.83 -30.47 -2.11
N LYS A 36 -21.19 -29.26 -1.66
CA LYS A 36 -21.49 -28.13 -2.57
C LYS A 36 -20.25 -27.70 -3.35
N CYS A 37 -19.06 -27.67 -2.72
CA CYS A 37 -17.78 -27.37 -3.37
C CYS A 37 -17.43 -28.42 -4.43
N ASN A 38 -17.56 -29.71 -4.11
CA ASN A 38 -17.32 -30.80 -5.06
C ASN A 38 -18.29 -30.71 -6.26
N THR A 39 -19.56 -30.36 -6.02
CA THR A 39 -20.54 -30.11 -7.09
C THR A 39 -20.12 -28.92 -7.97
N LEU A 40 -19.66 -27.82 -7.39
CA LEU A 40 -19.14 -26.65 -8.13
C LEU A 40 -17.91 -27.01 -8.97
N ARG A 41 -16.96 -27.79 -8.41
CA ARG A 41 -15.80 -28.30 -9.16
C ARG A 41 -16.25 -29.00 -10.42
N ASP A 42 -17.19 -29.95 -10.28
CA ASP A 42 -17.59 -30.83 -11.37
C ASP A 42 -18.30 -30.07 -12.50
N HIS A 43 -19.05 -29.01 -12.17
CA HIS A 43 -19.61 -28.08 -13.17
C HIS A 43 -18.58 -27.13 -13.80
N MET A 44 -17.45 -26.86 -13.13
CA MET A 44 -16.36 -26.00 -13.62
C MET A 44 -15.23 -26.75 -14.33
N GLN A 45 -15.20 -28.10 -14.33
CA GLN A 45 -14.13 -28.91 -14.93
C GLN A 45 -13.87 -28.63 -16.42
N GLN A 46 -14.87 -28.11 -17.15
CA GLN A 46 -14.78 -27.78 -18.58
C GLN A 46 -14.00 -26.48 -18.85
N ASP A 47 -13.79 -25.62 -17.84
CA ASP A 47 -13.04 -24.37 -17.98
C ASP A 47 -11.53 -24.57 -17.74
N ASN A 48 -10.74 -23.50 -17.90
CA ASN A 48 -9.29 -23.49 -17.65
C ASN A 48 -8.90 -23.53 -16.15
N PHE A 49 -9.88 -23.65 -15.25
CA PHE A 49 -9.66 -23.71 -13.80
C PHE A 49 -9.74 -25.15 -13.29
N ALA A 50 -8.95 -25.47 -12.27
CA ALA A 50 -9.09 -26.69 -11.48
C ALA A 50 -9.45 -26.30 -10.05
N LEU A 51 -10.61 -26.76 -9.56
CA LEU A 51 -11.04 -26.54 -8.18
C LEU A 51 -10.73 -27.79 -7.35
N SER A 52 -10.07 -27.60 -6.21
CA SER A 52 -9.89 -28.61 -5.17
C SER A 52 -10.61 -28.16 -3.92
N CYS A 53 -11.33 -29.06 -3.27
CA CYS A 53 -12.03 -28.78 -2.01
C CYS A 53 -11.20 -29.36 -0.84
N LEU A 54 -11.16 -28.65 0.28
CA LEU A 54 -10.42 -29.06 1.49
C LEU A 54 -11.27 -28.80 2.73
N GLN A 55 -11.88 -29.85 3.26
CA GLN A 55 -12.61 -29.76 4.52
C GLN A 55 -11.66 -29.62 5.72
N LYS A 56 -11.98 -28.71 6.63
CA LYS A 56 -11.40 -28.57 7.98
C LYS A 56 -12.53 -28.58 9.03
N ALA A 57 -12.16 -28.70 10.30
CA ALA A 57 -13.12 -28.76 11.40
C ALA A 57 -13.67 -27.38 11.80
N THR A 58 -12.88 -26.30 11.61
CA THR A 58 -13.25 -24.94 11.99
C THR A 58 -12.78 -23.93 10.94
N TYR A 59 -13.41 -22.74 10.90
CA TYR A 59 -12.95 -21.63 10.06
C TYR A 59 -11.53 -21.20 10.40
N LEU A 60 -11.13 -21.29 11.68
CA LEU A 60 -9.78 -20.95 12.14
C LEU A 60 -8.73 -21.94 11.60
N ASP A 61 -9.09 -23.21 11.44
CA ASP A 61 -8.21 -24.19 10.80
C ASP A 61 -8.13 -23.99 9.29
N CYS A 62 -9.17 -23.44 8.66
CA CYS A 62 -9.09 -22.94 7.29
C CYS A 62 -8.19 -21.69 7.15
N ILE A 63 -8.28 -20.72 8.07
CA ILE A 63 -7.37 -19.56 8.12
C ILE A 63 -5.91 -20.03 8.23
N LYS A 64 -5.61 -20.96 9.16
CA LYS A 64 -4.29 -21.59 9.29
C LYS A 64 -3.87 -22.32 8.00
N ALA A 65 -4.77 -23.11 7.40
CA ALA A 65 -4.49 -23.84 6.16
C ALA A 65 -4.17 -22.90 4.99
N ILE A 66 -4.86 -21.75 4.88
CA ILE A 66 -4.56 -20.73 3.87
C ILE A 66 -3.21 -20.07 4.18
N SER A 67 -2.95 -19.68 5.43
CA SER A 67 -1.65 -19.14 5.87
C SER A 67 -0.48 -20.11 5.61
N ASN A 68 -0.71 -21.42 5.69
CA ASN A 68 0.27 -22.48 5.47
C ASN A 68 0.40 -22.95 4.00
N ASN A 69 -0.36 -22.35 3.06
CA ASN A 69 -0.44 -22.79 1.64
C ASN A 69 -1.02 -24.21 1.43
N GLU A 70 -1.74 -24.73 2.43
CA GLU A 70 -2.54 -25.95 2.31
C GLU A 70 -3.82 -25.69 1.52
N ALA A 71 -4.48 -24.54 1.72
CA ALA A 71 -5.64 -24.03 0.98
C ALA A 71 -5.33 -22.64 0.37
N ASP A 72 -6.23 -22.10 -0.46
CA ASP A 72 -6.07 -20.81 -1.13
C ASP A 72 -7.14 -19.77 -0.75
N ALA A 73 -8.40 -20.18 -0.53
CA ALA A 73 -9.50 -19.26 -0.24
C ALA A 73 -10.58 -19.85 0.68
N ILE A 74 -11.29 -18.96 1.40
CA ILE A 74 -12.51 -19.23 2.18
C ILE A 74 -13.35 -17.94 2.29
N SER A 75 -14.69 -18.03 2.32
CA SER A 75 -15.58 -16.91 2.66
C SER A 75 -15.76 -16.80 4.17
N LEU A 76 -15.51 -15.63 4.76
CA LEU A 76 -15.58 -15.37 6.21
C LEU A 76 -16.53 -14.22 6.55
N ASP A 77 -17.12 -14.27 7.75
CA ASP A 77 -17.86 -13.14 8.32
C ASP A 77 -16.93 -12.01 8.80
N GLY A 78 -17.48 -10.81 9.05
CA GLY A 78 -16.66 -9.66 9.47
C GLY A 78 -15.84 -9.86 10.75
N GLY A 79 -16.31 -10.65 11.71
CA GLY A 79 -15.55 -10.99 12.92
C GLY A 79 -14.41 -11.96 12.61
N GLN A 80 -14.66 -12.94 11.74
CA GLN A 80 -13.65 -13.90 11.27
C GLN A 80 -12.61 -13.22 10.34
N VAL A 81 -13.01 -12.22 9.54
CA VAL A 81 -12.11 -11.40 8.72
C VAL A 81 -11.12 -10.62 9.59
N PHE A 82 -11.54 -10.14 10.77
CA PHE A 82 -10.64 -9.51 11.75
C PHE A 82 -9.52 -10.48 12.14
N GLU A 83 -9.89 -11.68 12.61
CA GLU A 83 -8.94 -12.70 13.06
C GLU A 83 -8.02 -13.20 11.94
N ALA A 84 -8.55 -13.35 10.72
CA ALA A 84 -7.80 -13.77 9.53
C ALA A 84 -6.71 -12.76 9.12
N GLY A 85 -6.89 -11.46 9.39
CA GLY A 85 -5.90 -10.43 9.11
C GLY A 85 -4.82 -10.25 10.17
N LEU A 86 -5.00 -10.80 11.38
CA LEU A 86 -4.01 -10.70 12.44
C LEU A 86 -2.76 -11.53 12.12
N ALA A 87 -1.64 -11.17 12.75
CA ALA A 87 -0.45 -12.02 12.77
C ALA A 87 -0.76 -13.32 13.57
N PRO A 88 -0.30 -14.49 13.11
CA PRO A 88 0.66 -14.70 12.02
C PRO A 88 0.03 -14.78 10.61
N TYR A 89 -1.29 -14.83 10.49
CA TYR A 89 -1.99 -15.21 9.24
C TYR A 89 -1.96 -14.15 8.14
N LYS A 90 -2.19 -12.88 8.49
CA LYS A 90 -2.13 -11.71 7.59
C LYS A 90 -2.87 -11.89 6.24
N LEU A 91 -4.03 -12.56 6.25
CA LEU A 91 -4.84 -12.75 5.06
C LEU A 91 -5.52 -11.44 4.64
N LYS A 92 -5.78 -11.27 3.35
CA LYS A 92 -6.49 -10.10 2.80
C LYS A 92 -7.86 -10.47 2.21
N PRO A 93 -8.84 -9.57 2.28
CA PRO A 93 -10.14 -9.74 1.64
C PRO A 93 -10.03 -9.42 0.13
N ILE A 94 -10.40 -10.35 -0.74
CA ILE A 94 -10.23 -10.23 -2.21
C ILE A 94 -11.54 -10.11 -2.99
N ALA A 95 -12.65 -10.56 -2.41
CA ALA A 95 -13.99 -10.35 -2.95
C ALA A 95 -15.01 -10.21 -1.80
N ALA A 96 -15.94 -9.28 -1.90
CA ALA A 96 -17.04 -9.08 -0.94
C ALA A 96 -18.34 -9.67 -1.49
N GLU A 97 -19.16 -10.28 -0.64
CA GLU A 97 -20.57 -10.52 -0.94
C GLU A 97 -21.34 -9.21 -1.13
N VAL A 98 -22.35 -9.24 -1.99
CA VAL A 98 -23.28 -8.14 -2.22
C VAL A 98 -24.69 -8.67 -2.00
N TYR A 99 -25.49 -7.91 -1.25
CA TYR A 99 -26.89 -8.22 -0.95
C TYR A 99 -27.80 -7.21 -1.66
N GLU A 100 -28.98 -7.65 -2.10
CA GLU A 100 -29.97 -6.78 -2.75
C GLU A 100 -30.97 -6.25 -1.72
N HIS A 101 -31.24 -4.94 -1.72
CA HIS A 101 -32.17 -4.24 -0.84
C HIS A 101 -33.10 -3.35 -1.68
N SER A 102 -34.16 -2.82 -1.07
CA SER A 102 -35.14 -1.94 -1.75
C SER A 102 -34.55 -0.65 -2.33
N GLU A 103 -33.36 -0.22 -1.88
CA GLU A 103 -32.62 0.94 -2.42
C GLU A 103 -31.51 0.53 -3.43
N GLY A 104 -31.36 -0.75 -3.74
CA GLY A 104 -30.33 -1.30 -4.63
C GLY A 104 -29.37 -2.29 -3.94
N SER A 105 -28.25 -2.60 -4.59
CA SER A 105 -27.28 -3.61 -4.12
C SER A 105 -26.22 -3.03 -3.18
N THR A 106 -25.97 -3.65 -2.02
CA THR A 106 -25.04 -3.18 -0.98
C THR A 106 -24.01 -4.24 -0.57
N THR A 107 -22.78 -3.82 -0.27
CA THR A 107 -21.69 -4.66 0.28
C THR A 107 -21.60 -4.57 1.81
N SER A 108 -22.65 -4.06 2.47
CA SER A 108 -22.60 -3.68 3.89
C SER A 108 -24.00 -3.39 4.43
N TYR A 109 -24.22 -3.59 5.72
CA TYR A 109 -25.44 -3.17 6.42
C TYR A 109 -25.09 -2.40 7.71
N TYR A 110 -25.98 -1.50 8.14
CA TYR A 110 -25.79 -0.76 9.40
C TYR A 110 -26.30 -1.56 10.59
N ALA A 111 -25.50 -1.57 11.68
CA ALA A 111 -25.90 -2.04 13.00
C ALA A 111 -26.48 -0.87 13.80
N VAL A 112 -27.64 -1.09 14.40
CA VAL A 112 -28.42 -0.05 15.10
C VAL A 112 -28.95 -0.57 16.43
N ALA A 113 -29.10 0.34 17.39
CA ALA A 113 -29.82 0.11 18.63
C ALA A 113 -31.22 0.71 18.50
N VAL A 114 -32.25 -0.14 18.53
CA VAL A 114 -33.67 0.26 18.38
C VAL A 114 -34.33 0.27 19.75
N VAL A 115 -35.07 1.34 20.05
CA VAL A 115 -35.84 1.53 21.28
C VAL A 115 -37.31 1.83 20.96
N LYS A 116 -38.22 1.63 21.92
CA LYS A 116 -39.61 2.08 21.80
C LYS A 116 -39.71 3.59 22.02
N LYS A 117 -40.47 4.26 21.17
CA LYS A 117 -40.80 5.69 21.29
C LYS A 117 -41.63 5.93 22.56
N GLY A 118 -41.39 7.05 23.24
CA GLY A 118 -41.99 7.34 24.56
C GLY A 118 -41.27 6.67 25.75
N THR A 119 -40.15 5.98 25.51
CA THR A 119 -39.09 5.87 26.52
C THR A 119 -38.15 7.07 26.39
N ASP A 120 -37.58 7.58 27.48
CA ASP A 120 -36.77 8.82 27.43
C ASP A 120 -35.24 8.60 27.51
N PHE A 121 -34.77 7.38 27.74
CA PHE A 121 -33.35 7.11 28.02
C PHE A 121 -32.46 7.23 26.78
N THR A 122 -31.23 7.72 26.99
CA THR A 122 -30.17 7.87 25.98
C THR A 122 -29.15 6.72 26.04
N ILE A 123 -28.16 6.70 25.15
CA ILE A 123 -27.05 5.70 25.18
C ILE A 123 -26.31 5.70 26.52
N ASN A 124 -26.21 6.86 27.19
CA ASN A 124 -25.53 7.02 28.47
C ASN A 124 -26.30 6.39 29.65
N GLU A 125 -27.55 6.00 29.43
CA GLU A 125 -28.49 5.52 30.46
C GLU A 125 -28.90 4.05 30.22
N LEU A 126 -28.12 3.32 29.42
CA LEU A 126 -28.31 1.88 29.16
C LEU A 126 -27.96 1.00 30.37
N ARG A 127 -27.21 1.51 31.37
CA ARG A 127 -26.83 0.76 32.57
C ARG A 127 -28.09 0.41 33.40
N GLY A 128 -28.34 -0.88 33.58
CA GLY A 128 -29.54 -1.38 34.26
C GLY A 128 -30.79 -1.54 33.38
N LYS A 129 -30.66 -1.35 32.05
CA LYS A 129 -31.70 -1.66 31.07
C LYS A 129 -31.59 -3.10 30.58
N THR A 130 -32.71 -3.63 30.09
CA THR A 130 -32.81 -4.95 29.47
C THR A 130 -32.54 -4.88 27.97
N SER A 131 -31.77 -5.81 27.41
CA SER A 131 -31.30 -5.75 26.02
C SER A 131 -31.57 -7.03 25.22
N CYS A 132 -32.09 -6.85 24.00
CA CYS A 132 -32.31 -7.92 23.02
C CYS A 132 -31.12 -8.01 22.05
N HIS A 133 -30.53 -9.19 21.90
CA HIS A 133 -29.35 -9.43 21.05
C HIS A 133 -29.67 -10.43 19.93
N THR A 134 -29.17 -10.22 18.70
CA THR A 134 -29.40 -11.22 17.61
C THR A 134 -28.70 -12.57 17.82
N GLY A 135 -27.83 -12.68 18.82
CA GLY A 135 -27.05 -13.88 19.16
C GLY A 135 -25.60 -13.55 19.51
N LEU A 136 -25.00 -14.34 20.40
CA LEU A 136 -23.61 -14.23 20.84
C LEU A 136 -22.64 -14.23 19.64
N GLY A 137 -21.61 -13.39 19.68
CA GLY A 137 -20.57 -13.32 18.64
C GLY A 137 -21.00 -12.71 17.29
N ARG A 138 -22.28 -12.35 17.11
CA ARG A 138 -22.76 -11.74 15.86
C ARG A 138 -22.41 -10.26 15.78
N SER A 139 -22.04 -9.78 14.59
CA SER A 139 -21.64 -8.40 14.34
C SER A 139 -22.61 -7.35 14.91
N ALA A 140 -23.84 -7.26 14.37
CA ALA A 140 -24.81 -6.24 14.77
C ALA A 140 -25.42 -6.44 16.16
N GLY A 141 -25.59 -7.70 16.58
CA GLY A 141 -26.28 -8.01 17.83
C GLY A 141 -25.37 -8.19 19.05
N TRP A 142 -24.06 -8.29 18.88
CA TRP A 142 -23.14 -8.55 19.99
C TRP A 142 -21.81 -7.79 19.86
N ASN A 143 -21.04 -8.04 18.80
CA ASN A 143 -19.65 -7.55 18.74
C ASN A 143 -19.59 -6.02 18.72
N ILE A 144 -20.48 -5.37 17.97
CA ILE A 144 -20.58 -3.91 17.90
C ILE A 144 -21.09 -3.33 19.23
N PRO A 145 -22.28 -3.70 19.73
CA PRO A 145 -22.80 -3.05 20.93
C PRO A 145 -21.96 -3.29 22.17
N ILE A 146 -21.52 -4.52 22.44
CA ILE A 146 -20.70 -4.82 23.62
C ILE A 146 -19.30 -4.20 23.45
N GLY A 147 -18.70 -4.29 22.27
CA GLY A 147 -17.37 -3.71 22.00
C GLY A 147 -17.33 -2.19 22.16
N ILE A 148 -18.36 -1.48 21.69
CA ILE A 148 -18.49 -0.01 21.85
C ILE A 148 -18.72 0.37 23.31
N LEU A 149 -19.59 -0.35 24.04
CA LEU A 149 -19.87 -0.07 25.44
C LEU A 149 -18.64 -0.34 26.34
N ILE A 150 -17.84 -1.36 26.05
CA ILE A 150 -16.54 -1.59 26.71
C ILE A 150 -15.57 -0.45 26.35
N HIS A 151 -15.46 -0.08 25.07
CA HIS A 151 -14.55 0.98 24.63
C HIS A 151 -14.83 2.34 25.28
N ARG A 152 -16.11 2.66 25.50
CA ARG A 152 -16.56 3.87 26.21
C ARG A 152 -16.38 3.81 27.73
N GLY A 153 -16.12 2.63 28.30
CA GLY A 153 -16.09 2.40 29.74
C GLY A 153 -17.49 2.26 30.38
N ASP A 154 -18.54 2.13 29.56
CA ASP A 154 -19.92 1.93 30.03
C ASP A 154 -20.11 0.50 30.59
N ILE A 155 -19.33 -0.47 30.10
CA ILE A 155 -19.17 -1.83 30.65
C ILE A 155 -17.75 -1.99 31.20
N GLU A 156 -17.64 -2.38 32.47
CA GLU A 156 -16.38 -2.81 33.07
C GLU A 156 -16.16 -4.30 32.77
N TRP A 157 -15.04 -4.63 32.11
CA TRP A 157 -14.67 -6.00 31.77
C TRP A 157 -13.14 -6.17 31.80
N ASP A 158 -12.66 -7.10 32.61
CA ASP A 158 -11.22 -7.31 32.83
C ASP A 158 -10.57 -8.26 31.80
N GLY A 159 -11.34 -8.82 30.87
CA GLY A 159 -10.84 -9.62 29.75
C GLY A 159 -11.46 -11.01 29.64
N LYS A 160 -10.99 -11.82 28.68
CA LYS A 160 -11.60 -13.15 28.42
C LYS A 160 -11.40 -14.13 29.58
N ASP A 161 -10.38 -13.90 30.40
CA ASP A 161 -10.03 -14.77 31.52
C ASP A 161 -10.82 -14.46 32.81
N SER A 162 -11.60 -13.36 32.88
CA SER A 162 -12.31 -12.93 34.10
C SER A 162 -13.68 -13.58 34.32
N GLY A 163 -14.20 -14.35 33.36
CA GLY A 163 -15.58 -14.83 33.38
C GLY A 163 -16.61 -13.84 32.81
N SER A 164 -17.88 -14.23 32.85
CA SER A 164 -18.83 -13.97 31.78
C SER A 164 -19.57 -12.62 31.79
N ILE A 165 -19.51 -11.91 30.65
CA ILE A 165 -20.52 -10.92 30.19
C ILE A 165 -21.89 -11.58 29.92
N GLU A 166 -21.92 -12.91 29.84
CA GLU A 166 -23.03 -13.77 29.35
C GLU A 166 -24.26 -13.85 30.27
N GLN A 167 -24.42 -12.97 31.27
CA GLN A 167 -25.60 -12.96 32.16
C GLN A 167 -26.83 -12.23 31.58
N GLY A 168 -26.70 -11.58 30.41
CA GLY A 168 -27.86 -11.11 29.66
C GLY A 168 -28.55 -12.27 28.93
N GLU A 169 -29.88 -12.40 29.03
CA GLU A 169 -30.63 -13.44 28.31
C GLU A 169 -30.41 -13.31 26.79
N VAL A 170 -29.63 -14.24 26.21
CA VAL A 170 -29.50 -14.37 24.75
C VAL A 170 -30.74 -15.08 24.19
N ALA A 171 -31.88 -14.40 24.30
CA ALA A 171 -33.13 -14.84 23.67
C ALA A 171 -32.93 -14.88 22.14
N GLY A 172 -33.18 -16.05 21.55
CA GLY A 172 -32.95 -16.30 20.12
C GLY A 172 -33.65 -15.26 19.22
N ALA A 173 -32.91 -14.79 18.22
CA ALA A 173 -33.22 -13.63 17.38
C ALA A 173 -34.69 -13.43 17.00
N ASP A 174 -35.32 -12.37 17.53
CA ASP A 174 -36.43 -11.67 16.88
C ASP A 174 -36.71 -10.28 17.49
N ARG A 175 -37.25 -9.35 16.68
CA ARG A 175 -37.88 -8.09 17.09
C ARG A 175 -39.05 -8.33 18.08
N ARG A 176 -39.56 -9.56 18.17
CA ARG A 176 -40.47 -10.01 19.24
C ARG A 176 -40.00 -9.64 20.64
N CYS A 177 -38.69 -9.72 20.95
CA CYS A 177 -38.19 -9.37 22.29
C CYS A 177 -38.53 -7.90 22.68
N LEU A 178 -38.29 -6.94 21.78
CA LEU A 178 -38.67 -5.53 22.00
C LEU A 178 -40.18 -5.32 21.91
N LYS A 179 -40.88 -5.98 20.98
CA LYS A 179 -42.34 -5.85 20.82
C LYS A 179 -43.09 -6.35 22.06
N GLU A 180 -42.75 -7.55 22.53
CA GLU A 180 -43.29 -8.20 23.74
C GLU A 180 -42.87 -7.53 25.06
N GLY A 181 -41.99 -6.51 25.01
CA GLY A 181 -41.57 -5.76 26.21
C GLY A 181 -40.60 -6.53 27.12
N LYS A 182 -39.88 -7.50 26.58
CA LYS A 182 -38.84 -8.28 27.29
C LYS A 182 -37.46 -7.60 27.28
N GLY A 183 -37.29 -6.59 26.44
CA GLY A 183 -36.12 -5.72 26.40
C GLY A 183 -36.51 -4.27 26.20
N ASP A 184 -35.76 -3.35 26.80
CA ASP A 184 -35.86 -1.89 26.59
C ASP A 184 -35.21 -1.46 25.26
N VAL A 185 -34.13 -2.14 24.86
CA VAL A 185 -33.35 -1.87 23.64
C VAL A 185 -33.11 -3.16 22.85
N ALA A 186 -33.08 -3.09 21.52
CA ALA A 186 -32.71 -4.21 20.65
C ALA A 186 -31.56 -3.84 19.70
N PHE A 187 -30.49 -4.63 19.74
CA PHE A 187 -29.34 -4.47 18.85
C PHE A 187 -29.51 -5.34 17.60
N VAL A 188 -29.82 -4.69 16.47
CA VAL A 188 -30.27 -5.33 15.23
C VAL A 188 -29.70 -4.65 13.98
N LYS A 189 -30.12 -5.07 12.79
CA LYS A 189 -29.78 -4.38 11.53
C LYS A 189 -30.81 -3.29 11.24
N HIS A 190 -30.40 -2.25 10.51
CA HIS A 190 -31.31 -1.17 10.08
C HIS A 190 -32.58 -1.66 9.36
N THR A 191 -32.49 -2.71 8.52
CA THR A 191 -33.66 -3.27 7.82
C THR A 191 -34.64 -4.01 8.73
N THR A 192 -34.23 -4.44 9.92
CA THR A 192 -35.02 -5.35 10.78
C THR A 192 -36.37 -4.76 11.22
N VAL A 193 -36.47 -3.43 11.37
CA VAL A 193 -37.78 -2.79 11.67
C VAL A 193 -38.68 -2.80 10.43
N GLN A 194 -38.13 -2.42 9.26
CA GLN A 194 -38.85 -2.34 7.98
C GLN A 194 -39.35 -3.71 7.50
N GLU A 195 -38.53 -4.76 7.67
CA GLU A 195 -38.87 -6.13 7.28
C GLU A 195 -40.00 -6.73 8.13
N ASN A 196 -40.04 -6.43 9.44
CA ASN A 196 -40.86 -7.18 10.41
C ASN A 196 -42.09 -6.42 10.94
N ALA A 197 -42.13 -5.08 10.87
CA ALA A 197 -43.41 -4.35 10.86
C ALA A 197 -43.24 -2.98 10.16
N PRO A 198 -43.43 -2.92 8.83
CA PRO A 198 -43.39 -1.65 8.10
C PRO A 198 -44.47 -0.66 8.57
N ASN A 199 -45.61 -1.16 9.07
CA ASN A 199 -46.75 -0.36 9.49
C ASN A 199 -46.64 0.22 10.93
N GLU A 200 -45.70 -0.27 11.74
CA GLU A 200 -45.49 0.14 13.14
C GLU A 200 -44.19 0.93 13.32
N LYS A 201 -43.57 1.36 12.22
CA LYS A 201 -42.21 1.93 12.21
C LYS A 201 -42.09 3.20 13.06
N GLU A 202 -43.16 4.00 13.11
CA GLU A 202 -43.23 5.24 13.88
C GLU A 202 -43.25 5.04 15.41
N GLU A 203 -43.52 3.82 15.89
CA GLU A 203 -43.47 3.44 17.31
C GLU A 203 -42.04 3.19 17.82
N TYR A 204 -41.04 3.24 16.93
CA TYR A 204 -39.65 2.93 17.24
C TYR A 204 -38.72 4.09 16.89
N GLU A 205 -37.61 4.19 17.61
CA GLU A 205 -36.55 5.18 17.42
C GLU A 205 -35.18 4.49 17.45
N LEU A 206 -34.16 5.16 16.91
CA LEU A 206 -32.76 4.75 16.96
C LEU A 206 -32.03 5.51 18.07
N LEU A 207 -31.17 4.81 18.79
CA LEU A 207 -30.31 5.36 19.82
C LEU A 207 -28.93 5.67 19.21
N CYS A 208 -28.53 6.94 19.18
CA CYS A 208 -27.33 7.40 18.48
C CYS A 208 -26.11 7.49 19.41
N LEU A 209 -24.90 7.36 18.85
CA LEU A 209 -23.65 7.37 19.65
C LEU A 209 -23.33 8.74 20.27
N ASP A 210 -23.86 9.82 19.70
CA ASP A 210 -23.76 11.21 20.18
C ASP A 210 -24.70 11.51 21.37
N GLY A 211 -25.51 10.53 21.79
CA GLY A 211 -26.51 10.69 22.85
C GLY A 211 -27.87 11.15 22.36
N THR A 212 -28.05 11.44 21.07
CA THR A 212 -29.35 11.80 20.50
C THR A 212 -30.21 10.57 20.16
N ARG A 213 -31.45 10.83 19.77
CA ARG A 213 -32.37 9.85 19.20
C ARG A 213 -32.81 10.33 17.82
N GLN A 214 -33.02 9.39 16.91
CA GLN A 214 -33.40 9.69 15.53
C GLN A 214 -34.48 8.72 15.03
N PRO A 215 -35.30 9.11 14.04
CA PRO A 215 -36.24 8.20 13.39
C PRO A 215 -35.53 6.99 12.76
N VAL A 216 -36.22 5.85 12.67
CA VAL A 216 -35.71 4.59 12.08
C VAL A 216 -35.16 4.77 10.65
N ASP A 217 -35.73 5.69 9.87
CA ASP A 217 -35.24 6.04 8.53
C ASP A 217 -33.87 6.71 8.51
N ASN A 218 -33.49 7.43 9.57
CA ASN A 218 -32.24 8.18 9.62
C ASN A 218 -31.04 7.31 10.08
N TYR A 219 -31.09 6.00 9.83
CA TYR A 219 -30.03 5.05 10.20
C TYR A 219 -28.67 5.37 9.56
N LYS A 220 -28.66 6.08 8.41
CA LYS A 220 -27.42 6.52 7.74
C LYS A 220 -26.65 7.53 8.57
N ALA A 221 -27.33 8.42 9.29
CA ALA A 221 -26.69 9.35 10.25
C ALA A 221 -26.61 8.77 11.68
N CYS A 222 -27.57 7.92 12.07
CA CYS A 222 -27.66 7.33 13.41
C CYS A 222 -27.51 5.80 13.36
N HIS A 223 -26.26 5.33 13.48
CA HIS A 223 -25.91 3.93 13.63
C HIS A 223 -24.72 3.77 14.58
N TRP A 224 -24.46 2.52 14.99
CA TRP A 224 -23.35 2.22 15.90
C TRP A 224 -22.09 1.78 15.16
N ALA A 225 -22.24 1.04 14.07
CA ALA A 225 -21.18 0.83 13.08
C ALA A 225 -21.78 0.36 11.74
N ARG A 226 -21.06 0.64 10.65
CA ARG A 226 -21.29 0.00 9.35
C ARG A 226 -20.62 -1.38 9.35
N VAL A 227 -21.37 -2.43 9.10
CA VAL A 227 -20.86 -3.81 9.03
C VAL A 227 -20.65 -4.20 7.58
N PRO A 228 -19.45 -4.59 7.15
CA PRO A 228 -19.26 -5.10 5.81
C PRO A 228 -19.91 -6.47 5.62
N ALA A 229 -20.12 -6.84 4.36
CA ALA A 229 -20.52 -8.17 3.96
C ALA A 229 -19.43 -9.22 4.26
N HIS A 230 -19.77 -10.49 4.09
CA HIS A 230 -18.77 -11.55 4.15
C HIS A 230 -17.74 -11.37 3.03
N ALA A 231 -16.50 -11.74 3.27
CA ALA A 231 -15.41 -11.59 2.31
C ALA A 231 -14.69 -12.91 2.07
N VAL A 232 -14.36 -13.17 0.81
CA VAL A 232 -13.39 -14.20 0.42
C VAL A 232 -12.01 -13.73 0.87
N MET A 233 -11.41 -14.46 1.79
CA MET A 233 -10.06 -14.23 2.30
C MET A 233 -9.06 -15.12 1.56
N ALA A 234 -7.92 -14.54 1.18
CA ALA A 234 -6.79 -15.22 0.56
C ALA A 234 -5.46 -14.67 1.10
N ARG A 235 -4.34 -15.31 0.74
CA ARG A 235 -3.01 -14.72 0.94
C ARG A 235 -2.82 -13.53 -0.02
N ASP A 236 -1.95 -12.60 0.39
CA ASP A 236 -1.45 -11.52 -0.48
C ASP A 236 -0.37 -12.08 -1.44
N ASP A 237 -0.77 -12.99 -2.32
CA ASP A 237 0.10 -13.65 -3.31
C ASP A 237 -0.44 -13.54 -4.75
N ASN A 238 0.28 -14.13 -5.70
CA ASN A 238 -0.05 -14.05 -7.12
C ASN A 238 -1.36 -14.76 -7.51
N LYS A 239 -1.93 -15.64 -6.67
CA LYS A 239 -3.20 -16.34 -6.95
C LYS A 239 -4.45 -15.49 -6.79
N VAL A 240 -4.36 -14.29 -6.19
CA VAL A 240 -5.52 -13.40 -6.00
C VAL A 240 -6.27 -13.13 -7.31
N ASN A 241 -5.52 -12.96 -8.42
CA ASN A 241 -6.11 -12.79 -9.75
C ASN A 241 -6.81 -14.07 -10.25
N ASP A 242 -6.22 -15.24 -10.03
CA ASP A 242 -6.80 -16.53 -10.44
C ASP A 242 -8.10 -16.83 -9.68
N ILE A 243 -8.11 -16.58 -8.37
CA ILE A 243 -9.31 -16.75 -7.53
C ILE A 243 -10.41 -15.79 -7.99
N TRP A 244 -10.10 -14.52 -8.26
CA TRP A 244 -11.09 -13.58 -8.80
C TRP A 244 -11.62 -14.01 -10.17
N ASN A 245 -10.75 -14.43 -11.09
CA ASN A 245 -11.15 -14.88 -12.43
C ASN A 245 -12.06 -16.11 -12.37
N PHE A 246 -11.76 -17.06 -11.48
CA PHE A 246 -12.62 -18.22 -11.19
C PHE A 246 -13.99 -17.80 -10.63
N LEU A 247 -14.01 -16.94 -9.60
CA LEU A 247 -15.25 -16.47 -8.97
C LEU A 247 -16.14 -15.70 -9.94
N SER A 248 -15.56 -14.79 -10.73
CA SER A 248 -16.24 -14.04 -11.79
C SER A 248 -16.88 -14.99 -12.81
N LYS A 249 -16.17 -16.05 -13.24
CA LYS A 249 -16.72 -17.05 -14.18
C LYS A 249 -17.79 -17.94 -13.54
N ALA A 250 -17.63 -18.30 -12.27
CA ALA A 250 -18.63 -19.07 -11.52
C ALA A 250 -19.93 -18.27 -11.33
N GLN A 251 -19.85 -16.95 -11.07
CA GLN A 251 -21.00 -16.07 -11.03
C GLN A 251 -21.69 -15.91 -12.38
N GLU A 252 -20.94 -15.76 -13.47
CA GLU A 252 -21.49 -15.66 -14.83
C GLU A 252 -22.33 -16.89 -15.20
N LYS A 253 -21.89 -18.09 -14.79
CA LYS A 253 -22.57 -19.36 -15.09
C LYS A 253 -23.65 -19.77 -14.09
N PHE A 254 -23.48 -19.47 -12.80
CA PHE A 254 -24.27 -20.04 -11.69
C PHE A 254 -24.78 -18.99 -10.69
N GLY A 255 -24.69 -17.70 -11.02
CA GLY A 255 -25.22 -16.61 -10.21
C GLY A 255 -26.76 -16.52 -10.22
N VAL A 256 -27.30 -15.47 -9.60
CA VAL A 256 -28.74 -15.25 -9.55
C VAL A 256 -29.31 -15.00 -10.96
N GLY A 257 -30.46 -15.63 -11.27
CA GLY A 257 -31.12 -15.51 -12.57
C GLY A 257 -30.61 -16.44 -13.67
N THR A 258 -29.65 -17.32 -13.37
CA THR A 258 -29.15 -18.34 -14.32
C THR A 258 -30.10 -19.55 -14.42
N THR A 259 -30.15 -20.20 -15.58
CA THR A 259 -30.99 -21.38 -15.84
C THR A 259 -30.31 -22.72 -15.50
N SER A 260 -29.19 -22.67 -14.78
CA SER A 260 -28.44 -23.85 -14.36
C SER A 260 -29.11 -24.61 -13.22
N THR A 261 -28.89 -25.92 -13.16
CA THR A 261 -29.32 -26.77 -12.04
C THR A 261 -28.51 -26.55 -10.76
N PHE A 262 -27.27 -26.07 -10.89
CA PHE A 262 -26.44 -25.62 -9.78
C PHE A 262 -26.56 -24.10 -9.61
N HIS A 263 -26.69 -23.63 -8.37
CA HIS A 263 -26.68 -22.22 -8.01
C HIS A 263 -25.57 -21.94 -6.99
N LEU A 264 -24.75 -20.93 -7.27
CA LEU A 264 -23.64 -20.51 -6.41
C LEU A 264 -24.16 -19.89 -5.11
N PHE A 265 -25.13 -18.98 -5.23
CA PHE A 265 -25.92 -18.45 -4.13
C PHE A 265 -27.26 -19.19 -4.08
N GLY A 266 -27.78 -19.48 -2.88
CA GLY A 266 -28.95 -20.35 -2.76
C GLY A 266 -30.25 -19.76 -3.31
N PRO A 267 -31.14 -20.59 -3.87
CA PRO A 267 -32.48 -20.13 -4.24
C PRO A 267 -33.31 -19.75 -2.99
N PRO A 268 -34.14 -18.70 -3.07
CA PRO A 268 -35.00 -18.29 -1.95
C PRO A 268 -36.06 -19.36 -1.65
N GLY A 269 -35.90 -20.05 -0.52
CA GLY A 269 -36.82 -21.10 -0.09
C GLY A 269 -36.51 -21.65 1.30
N LYS A 270 -37.48 -22.35 1.91
CA LYS A 270 -37.32 -23.03 3.21
C LYS A 270 -36.47 -24.29 3.08
N LYS A 271 -35.14 -24.12 2.96
CA LYS A 271 -34.18 -25.21 3.21
C LYS A 271 -34.10 -25.55 4.70
N ASP A 272 -33.72 -26.79 4.99
CA ASP A 272 -33.20 -27.21 6.30
C ASP A 272 -32.12 -26.21 6.78
N PRO A 273 -32.15 -25.75 8.05
CA PRO A 273 -31.08 -24.93 8.63
C PRO A 273 -29.65 -25.44 8.38
N ALA A 274 -29.43 -26.76 8.32
CA ALA A 274 -28.13 -27.37 8.05
C ALA A 274 -27.65 -27.24 6.59
N LEU A 275 -28.51 -26.79 5.67
CA LEU A 275 -28.22 -26.62 4.24
C LEU A 275 -28.23 -25.15 3.78
N LYS A 276 -28.12 -24.22 4.73
CA LYS A 276 -28.07 -22.77 4.48
C LYS A 276 -26.64 -22.25 4.46
N ASP A 277 -26.44 -21.16 3.72
CA ASP A 277 -25.20 -20.36 3.70
C ASP A 277 -23.91 -21.17 3.45
N LEU A 278 -23.99 -22.20 2.60
CA LEU A 278 -22.87 -23.06 2.23
C LEU A 278 -21.99 -22.37 1.16
N LEU A 279 -20.67 -22.23 1.40
CA LEU A 279 -19.66 -21.48 0.62
C LEU A 279 -19.85 -19.95 0.64
N PHE A 280 -21.08 -19.51 0.43
CA PHE A 280 -21.53 -18.12 0.41
C PHE A 280 -22.93 -18.06 1.01
N LYS A 281 -23.33 -16.88 1.49
CA LYS A 281 -24.72 -16.70 1.94
C LYS A 281 -25.72 -16.94 0.84
N ASP A 282 -26.84 -17.56 1.20
CA ASP A 282 -27.97 -17.76 0.31
C ASP A 282 -28.65 -16.43 -0.06
N SER A 283 -28.43 -15.35 0.71
CA SER A 283 -28.93 -14.00 0.41
C SER A 283 -27.99 -13.15 -0.45
N ALA A 284 -26.80 -13.63 -0.81
CA ALA A 284 -25.90 -12.90 -1.70
C ALA A 284 -26.40 -12.98 -3.15
N VAL A 285 -26.32 -11.87 -3.88
CA VAL A 285 -26.72 -11.82 -5.30
C VAL A 285 -25.53 -11.82 -6.25
N GLN A 286 -24.39 -11.31 -5.80
CA GLN A 286 -23.12 -11.30 -6.51
C GLN A 286 -21.95 -11.21 -5.52
N LEU A 287 -20.75 -11.57 -5.94
CA LEU A 287 -19.50 -11.13 -5.33
C LEU A 287 -18.94 -9.94 -6.12
N LYS A 288 -18.21 -9.07 -5.43
CA LYS A 288 -17.56 -7.88 -5.99
C LYS A 288 -16.08 -7.88 -5.63
N ARG A 289 -15.21 -7.65 -6.62
CA ARG A 289 -13.76 -7.61 -6.39
C ARG A 289 -13.41 -6.52 -5.39
N ILE A 290 -12.57 -6.87 -4.42
CA ILE A 290 -11.96 -5.92 -3.50
C ILE A 290 -10.58 -5.50 -4.07
N PRO A 291 -10.25 -4.20 -4.07
CA PRO A 291 -8.94 -3.73 -4.54
C PRO A 291 -7.77 -4.19 -3.67
N SER A 292 -6.59 -4.34 -4.28
CA SER A 292 -5.37 -4.90 -3.68
C SER A 292 -4.85 -4.15 -2.45
N LEU A 293 -5.16 -2.86 -2.33
CA LEU A 293 -4.76 -2.00 -1.22
C LEU A 293 -5.64 -2.19 0.03
N MET A 294 -6.81 -2.80 -0.11
CA MET A 294 -7.70 -3.06 1.01
C MET A 294 -7.14 -4.19 1.89
N ASP A 295 -6.80 -3.89 3.13
CA ASP A 295 -6.56 -4.89 4.16
C ASP A 295 -7.80 -5.11 5.03
N THR A 296 -7.71 -6.00 6.01
CA THR A 296 -8.84 -6.31 6.90
C THR A 296 -9.27 -5.12 7.75
N GLN A 297 -8.34 -4.26 8.18
CA GLN A 297 -8.68 -3.09 9.00
C GLN A 297 -9.45 -2.04 8.18
N LEU A 298 -9.01 -1.77 6.95
CA LEU A 298 -9.72 -0.87 6.03
C LEU A 298 -11.07 -1.46 5.58
N TYR A 299 -11.15 -2.78 5.33
CA TYR A 299 -12.39 -3.44 4.92
C TYR A 299 -13.45 -3.44 6.03
N LEU A 300 -13.01 -3.63 7.27
CA LEU A 300 -13.86 -3.61 8.45
C LEU A 300 -14.28 -2.19 8.86
N GLY A 301 -13.43 -1.19 8.60
CA GLY A 301 -13.64 0.18 9.03
C GLY A 301 -13.30 0.39 10.51
N PHE A 302 -13.06 1.66 10.87
CA PHE A 302 -12.52 2.05 12.17
C PHE A 302 -13.37 1.57 13.35
N ASP A 303 -14.68 1.87 13.35
CA ASP A 303 -15.58 1.58 14.48
C ASP A 303 -15.74 0.08 14.74
N TYR A 304 -15.93 -0.70 13.67
CA TYR A 304 -16.11 -2.15 13.78
C TYR A 304 -14.82 -2.85 14.21
N TYR A 305 -13.67 -2.43 13.67
CA TYR A 305 -12.36 -2.93 14.06
C TYR A 305 -12.02 -2.58 15.52
N GLY A 306 -12.31 -1.35 15.95
CA GLY A 306 -12.14 -0.89 17.34
C GLY A 306 -13.04 -1.63 18.33
N ALA A 307 -14.30 -1.90 17.95
CA ALA A 307 -15.23 -2.68 18.76
C ALA A 307 -14.75 -4.13 18.97
N ILE A 308 -14.31 -4.82 17.91
CA ILE A 308 -13.76 -6.18 18.04
C ILE A 308 -12.45 -6.17 18.83
N GLN A 309 -11.56 -5.21 18.59
CA GLN A 309 -10.30 -5.10 19.34
C GLN A 309 -10.54 -4.93 20.85
N SER A 310 -11.58 -4.18 21.23
CA SER A 310 -12.00 -3.99 22.63
C SER A 310 -12.57 -5.27 23.26
N LEU A 311 -13.04 -6.23 22.46
CA LEU A 311 -13.51 -7.57 22.89
C LEU A 311 -12.40 -8.64 22.92
N GLN A 312 -11.17 -8.32 22.52
CA GLN A 312 -10.09 -9.31 22.41
C GLN A 312 -8.89 -9.08 23.33
N LYS A 313 -8.67 -7.85 23.84
CA LYS A 313 -7.49 -7.54 24.66
C LYS A 313 -7.88 -7.23 26.10
N ASP A 314 -7.26 -7.94 27.02
CA ASP A 314 -7.11 -7.53 28.41
C ASP A 314 -6.54 -6.11 28.43
N ARG A 315 -7.38 -5.17 28.85
CA ARG A 315 -7.01 -3.81 29.24
C ARG A 315 -6.03 -3.11 28.28
N LEU A 316 -6.50 -2.84 27.05
CA LEU A 316 -6.19 -1.53 26.49
C LEU A 316 -6.72 -0.50 27.48
N THR A 317 -5.85 0.06 28.33
CA THR A 317 -6.27 1.19 29.17
C THR A 317 -6.79 2.27 28.23
N PRO A 318 -7.97 2.87 28.46
CA PRO A 318 -8.40 4.09 27.76
C PRO A 318 -7.52 5.31 28.09
N SER A 319 -6.38 5.10 28.77
CA SER A 319 -5.51 6.15 29.27
C SER A 319 -4.57 6.67 28.19
N ARG A 320 -4.58 8.00 28.03
CA ARG A 320 -3.54 8.85 27.38
C ARG A 320 -3.49 9.00 25.86
N ARG A 321 -4.49 8.55 25.07
CA ARG A 321 -4.74 9.18 23.74
C ARG A 321 -5.62 10.45 23.80
N GLY A 322 -6.05 10.85 25.01
CA GLY A 322 -6.74 12.12 25.24
C GLY A 322 -5.84 13.33 24.93
N ASN A 323 -6.35 14.25 24.13
CA ASN A 323 -5.83 15.58 23.78
C ASN A 323 -4.63 15.69 22.83
N LYS A 324 -3.85 14.63 22.59
CA LYS A 324 -2.77 14.67 21.59
C LYS A 324 -3.29 14.48 20.16
N THR A 325 -2.58 15.05 19.18
CA THR A 325 -2.86 14.87 17.75
C THR A 325 -1.68 14.17 17.07
N GLN A 326 -1.91 13.03 16.42
CA GLN A 326 -0.87 12.34 15.66
C GLN A 326 -0.78 12.90 14.24
N TRP A 327 0.17 13.81 14.00
CA TRP A 327 0.46 14.34 12.68
C TRP A 327 1.23 13.33 11.85
N CYS A 328 0.82 13.16 10.60
CA CYS A 328 1.46 12.26 9.67
C CYS A 328 2.35 13.03 8.69
N ALA A 329 3.61 12.62 8.63
CA ALA A 329 4.68 13.26 7.88
C ALA A 329 5.16 12.32 6.75
N ILE A 330 5.28 12.85 5.53
CA ILE A 330 5.69 12.10 4.35
C ILE A 330 7.22 12.11 4.25
N GLY A 331 7.82 10.93 4.36
CA GLY A 331 9.26 10.75 4.30
C GLY A 331 10.01 11.33 5.51
N ARG A 332 11.35 11.33 5.40
CA ARG A 332 12.24 11.59 6.55
C ARG A 332 12.40 13.07 6.88
N ASP A 333 12.37 13.96 5.88
CA ASP A 333 12.60 15.39 6.10
C ASP A 333 11.41 16.05 6.77
N GLU A 334 10.18 15.74 6.34
CA GLU A 334 8.97 16.13 7.06
C GLU A 334 8.93 15.55 8.47
N LYS A 335 9.31 14.27 8.64
CA LYS A 335 9.36 13.64 9.97
C LYS A 335 10.34 14.37 10.89
N LYS A 336 11.51 14.79 10.40
CA LYS A 336 12.48 15.61 11.15
C LYS A 336 11.87 16.95 11.58
N LYS A 337 11.22 17.69 10.68
CA LYS A 337 10.53 18.96 11.02
C LYS A 337 9.40 18.72 12.04
N CYS A 338 8.63 17.66 11.86
CA CYS A 338 7.54 17.27 12.75
C CYS A 338 8.06 16.92 14.15
N ASP A 339 9.16 16.17 14.27
CA ASP A 339 9.73 15.83 15.58
C ASP A 339 10.21 17.07 16.35
N VAL A 340 10.73 18.09 15.66
CA VAL A 340 11.01 19.40 16.27
C VAL A 340 9.72 20.07 16.73
N TRP A 341 8.66 20.06 15.91
CA TRP A 341 7.35 20.60 16.31
C TRP A 341 6.75 19.87 17.52
N SER A 342 6.89 18.55 17.60
CA SER A 342 6.47 17.72 18.73
C SER A 342 7.16 18.14 20.04
N VAL A 343 8.48 18.35 20.00
CA VAL A 343 9.25 18.87 21.15
C VAL A 343 8.78 20.29 21.52
N MET A 344 8.65 21.19 20.55
CA MET A 344 8.28 22.59 20.79
C MET A 344 6.83 22.78 21.28
N SER A 345 5.92 21.89 20.85
CA SER A 345 4.52 21.84 21.31
C SER A 345 4.34 21.13 22.65
N ASN A 346 5.43 20.73 23.34
CA ASN A 346 5.41 19.91 24.55
C ASN A 346 4.60 18.60 24.40
N GLY A 347 4.59 18.02 23.19
CA GLY A 347 3.87 16.80 22.87
C GLY A 347 2.34 16.96 22.73
N GLU A 348 1.83 18.16 22.47
CA GLU A 348 0.45 18.36 21.95
C GLU A 348 0.31 17.75 20.55
N VAL A 349 1.38 17.81 19.76
CA VAL A 349 1.53 17.11 18.47
C VAL A 349 2.52 15.94 18.64
N GLU A 350 2.17 14.78 18.12
CA GLU A 350 3.07 13.62 17.95
C GLU A 350 3.20 13.27 16.47
N CYS A 351 4.28 12.60 16.07
CA CYS A 351 4.61 12.45 14.66
C CYS A 351 4.76 10.98 14.24
N ILE A 352 3.97 10.57 13.25
CA ILE A 352 4.10 9.30 12.53
C ILE A 352 4.63 9.55 11.13
N VAL A 353 5.40 8.59 10.58
CA VAL A 353 5.94 8.66 9.23
C VAL A 353 5.15 7.76 8.28
N ALA A 354 5.02 8.21 7.03
CA ALA A 354 4.54 7.44 5.89
C ALA A 354 5.53 7.58 4.73
N GLU A 355 5.62 6.60 3.83
CA GLU A 355 6.44 6.66 2.63
C GLU A 355 5.82 7.57 1.56
N ASP A 356 4.49 7.59 1.45
CA ASP A 356 3.74 8.46 0.55
C ASP A 356 2.43 9.01 1.15
N THR A 357 1.80 9.94 0.42
CA THR A 357 0.53 10.58 0.80
C THR A 357 -0.63 9.61 0.95
N LYS A 358 -0.67 8.52 0.17
CA LYS A 358 -1.74 7.53 0.19
C LYS A 358 -1.65 6.66 1.44
N GLU A 359 -0.45 6.18 1.78
CA GLU A 359 -0.19 5.49 3.04
C GLU A 359 -0.57 6.38 4.23
N CYS A 360 -0.24 7.67 4.16
CA CYS A 360 -0.66 8.62 5.18
C CYS A 360 -2.19 8.72 5.33
N ILE A 361 -2.94 8.81 4.23
CA ILE A 361 -4.41 8.77 4.26
C ILE A 361 -4.91 7.45 4.86
N MET A 362 -4.31 6.29 4.51
CA MET A 362 -4.65 5.00 5.14
C MET A 362 -4.39 5.00 6.65
N LYS A 363 -3.26 5.55 7.10
CA LYS A 363 -2.94 5.68 8.54
C LYS A 363 -3.98 6.52 9.27
N ILE A 364 -4.50 7.57 8.63
CA ILE A 364 -5.61 8.36 9.17
C ILE A 364 -6.91 7.54 9.20
N MET A 365 -7.27 6.84 8.12
CA MET A 365 -8.45 5.95 8.11
C MET A 365 -8.39 4.85 9.19
N LYS A 366 -7.19 4.34 9.49
CA LYS A 366 -6.93 3.31 10.50
C LYS A 366 -6.84 3.80 11.94
N GLY A 367 -6.70 5.11 12.16
CA GLY A 367 -6.41 5.67 13.50
C GLY A 367 -4.97 5.47 13.98
N GLU A 368 -4.03 5.21 13.06
CA GLU A 368 -2.58 5.28 13.29
C GLU A 368 -2.06 6.74 13.23
N ALA A 369 -2.78 7.60 12.52
CA ALA A 369 -2.58 9.04 12.42
C ALA A 369 -3.91 9.77 12.64
N ASP A 370 -3.87 11.08 12.86
CA ASP A 370 -5.05 11.94 12.98
C ASP A 370 -5.14 12.99 11.86
N ALA A 371 -4.02 13.59 11.42
CA ALA A 371 -4.06 14.69 10.45
C ALA A 371 -2.83 14.78 9.52
N ILE A 372 -3.03 15.38 8.34
CA ILE A 372 -2.01 15.77 7.36
C ILE A 372 -2.52 16.95 6.49
N SER A 373 -1.64 17.84 6.03
CA SER A 373 -1.96 18.82 4.97
C SER A 373 -1.83 18.21 3.56
N LEU A 374 -2.87 18.35 2.74
CA LEU A 374 -2.98 17.77 1.41
C LEU A 374 -3.20 18.84 0.33
N ASP A 375 -2.73 18.57 -0.89
CA ASP A 375 -3.15 19.32 -2.07
C ASP A 375 -4.63 18.99 -2.42
N GLY A 376 -5.29 19.86 -3.19
CA GLY A 376 -6.68 19.65 -3.62
C GLY A 376 -6.96 18.29 -4.30
N GLY A 377 -6.01 17.71 -5.04
CA GLY A 377 -6.14 16.39 -5.64
C GLY A 377 -6.17 15.26 -4.60
N PHE A 378 -5.30 15.34 -3.59
CA PHE A 378 -5.33 14.44 -2.45
C PHE A 378 -6.48 14.75 -1.47
N VAL A 379 -7.00 15.99 -1.39
CA VAL A 379 -8.24 16.29 -0.63
C VAL A 379 -9.47 15.64 -1.26
N TYR A 380 -9.60 15.60 -2.60
CA TYR A 380 -10.61 14.77 -3.26
C TYR A 380 -10.45 13.30 -2.85
N THR A 381 -9.22 12.81 -2.85
CA THR A 381 -8.92 11.41 -2.54
C THR A 381 -9.27 11.05 -1.09
N ALA A 382 -8.87 11.89 -0.14
CA ALA A 382 -9.22 11.79 1.27
C ALA A 382 -10.72 11.97 1.54
N GLY A 383 -11.37 12.86 0.79
CA GLY A 383 -12.82 13.09 0.84
C GLY A 383 -13.64 11.88 0.43
N MET A 384 -13.23 11.20 -0.65
CA MET A 384 -13.79 9.91 -1.06
C MET A 384 -13.59 8.83 0.02
N CYS A 385 -12.54 8.91 0.84
CA CYS A 385 -12.32 8.02 2.00
C CYS A 385 -13.21 8.34 3.22
N GLY A 386 -14.01 9.40 3.18
CA GLY A 386 -14.78 9.89 4.33
C GLY A 386 -14.01 10.80 5.29
N LEU A 387 -12.81 11.28 4.92
CA LEU A 387 -12.10 12.32 5.67
C LEU A 387 -12.65 13.71 5.32
N VAL A 388 -12.52 14.66 6.24
CA VAL A 388 -13.03 16.03 6.09
C VAL A 388 -11.91 17.06 6.21
N PRO A 389 -11.93 18.15 5.42
CA PRO A 389 -10.98 19.25 5.57
C PRO A 389 -11.37 20.12 6.78
N VAL A 390 -10.38 20.63 7.53
CA VAL A 390 -10.61 21.43 8.75
C VAL A 390 -10.03 22.84 8.73
N VAL A 391 -8.88 23.02 8.07
CA VAL A 391 -8.28 24.34 7.81
C VAL A 391 -7.63 24.34 6.43
N ALA A 392 -7.55 25.51 5.80
CA ALA A 392 -6.91 25.71 4.50
C ALA A 392 -5.65 26.58 4.63
N GLU A 393 -4.58 26.25 3.91
CA GLU A 393 -3.38 27.08 3.87
C GLU A 393 -3.62 28.35 3.03
N SER A 394 -3.49 29.55 3.60
CA SER A 394 -3.50 30.79 2.81
C SER A 394 -2.08 31.23 2.46
N TYR A 395 -1.88 31.64 1.21
CA TYR A 395 -0.62 32.21 0.71
C TYR A 395 -0.65 33.75 0.63
N GLU A 396 -1.79 34.38 0.94
CA GLU A 396 -2.01 35.83 0.86
C GLU A 396 -2.34 36.40 2.24
N GLU A 397 -1.70 37.51 2.63
CA GLU A 397 -1.86 38.08 3.97
C GLU A 397 -3.23 38.74 4.20
N ASN A 398 -3.91 39.17 3.14
CA ASN A 398 -5.24 39.79 3.22
C ASN A 398 -6.28 38.79 3.74
N HIS A 399 -6.23 37.54 3.27
CA HIS A 399 -7.08 36.43 3.73
C HIS A 399 -6.74 35.95 5.16
N CYS A 400 -5.74 36.54 5.83
CA CYS A 400 -5.38 36.23 7.21
C CYS A 400 -5.95 37.25 8.23
N SER A 401 -6.61 38.31 7.76
CA SER A 401 -7.14 39.40 8.59
C SER A 401 -8.68 39.47 8.65
N GLU A 402 -9.37 38.70 7.80
CA GLU A 402 -10.83 38.74 7.69
C GLU A 402 -11.46 37.48 8.29
N SER A 403 -12.62 37.64 8.91
CA SER A 403 -13.42 36.55 9.49
C SER A 403 -14.25 35.83 8.43
N GLU A 404 -13.65 35.51 7.28
CA GLU A 404 -14.33 34.85 6.17
C GLU A 404 -14.16 33.34 6.23
N GLU A 405 -15.28 32.63 6.09
CA GLU A 405 -15.38 31.16 6.12
C GLU A 405 -15.00 30.51 4.78
N GLU A 406 -14.62 31.31 3.76
CA GLU A 406 -14.22 30.81 2.45
C GLU A 406 -12.76 30.31 2.45
N PRO A 407 -12.47 29.17 1.80
CA PRO A 407 -11.11 28.69 1.67
C PRO A 407 -10.27 29.65 0.82
N ALA A 408 -9.01 29.84 1.19
CA ALA A 408 -8.05 30.48 0.31
C ALA A 408 -8.03 29.74 -1.04
N THR A 409 -8.11 30.50 -2.14
CA THR A 409 -8.23 29.93 -3.49
C THR A 409 -7.35 30.67 -4.48
N TYR A 410 -6.99 29.99 -5.57
CA TYR A 410 -6.34 30.58 -6.72
C TYR A 410 -7.05 30.16 -8.00
N PHE A 411 -6.99 30.99 -9.04
CA PHE A 411 -7.60 30.67 -10.33
C PHE A 411 -6.61 29.92 -11.22
N ALA A 412 -7.06 28.78 -11.76
CA ALA A 412 -6.39 28.06 -12.85
C ALA A 412 -6.79 28.69 -14.19
N VAL A 413 -5.82 29.01 -15.03
CA VAL A 413 -6.04 29.71 -16.30
C VAL A 413 -5.30 29.03 -17.45
N ALA A 414 -5.88 29.11 -18.64
CA ALA A 414 -5.19 28.83 -19.90
C ALA A 414 -4.67 30.16 -20.45
N VAL A 415 -3.35 30.28 -20.60
CA VAL A 415 -2.68 31.48 -21.12
C VAL A 415 -2.17 31.21 -22.52
N VAL A 416 -2.36 32.19 -23.39
CA VAL A 416 -1.96 32.17 -24.81
C VAL A 416 -1.25 33.48 -25.17
N LYS A 417 -0.49 33.48 -26.26
CA LYS A 417 0.08 34.71 -26.80
C LYS A 417 -1.01 35.55 -27.46
N LYS A 418 -0.94 36.87 -27.26
CA LYS A 418 -1.84 37.86 -27.90
C LYS A 418 -1.63 37.97 -29.41
N SER A 419 -0.46 37.56 -29.92
CA SER A 419 -0.18 37.40 -31.36
C SER A 419 -1.10 36.39 -32.03
N ASP A 420 -1.44 35.31 -31.32
CA ASP A 420 -2.01 34.10 -31.91
C ASP A 420 -3.54 34.15 -31.83
N ARG A 421 -4.13 35.15 -32.49
CA ARG A 421 -5.55 35.54 -32.36
C ARG A 421 -6.56 34.44 -32.65
N ASP A 422 -6.19 33.47 -33.48
CA ASP A 422 -7.08 32.36 -33.86
C ASP A 422 -7.28 31.33 -32.74
N ILE A 423 -6.50 31.37 -31.67
CA ILE A 423 -6.54 30.37 -30.59
C ILE A 423 -7.60 30.75 -29.55
N THR A 424 -8.58 29.88 -29.39
CA THR A 424 -9.69 29.93 -28.43
C THR A 424 -9.78 28.61 -27.66
N TRP A 425 -10.52 28.56 -26.55
CA TRP A 425 -10.72 27.32 -25.81
C TRP A 425 -11.36 26.20 -26.65
N ASN A 426 -12.18 26.54 -27.64
CA ASN A 426 -12.92 25.57 -28.45
C ASN A 426 -12.10 24.96 -29.61
N ASN A 427 -10.93 25.50 -29.96
CA ASN A 427 -10.05 24.97 -31.02
C ASN A 427 -8.63 24.65 -30.54
N LEU A 428 -8.49 24.25 -29.27
CA LEU A 428 -7.24 23.77 -28.67
C LEU A 428 -6.77 22.41 -29.20
N GLN A 429 -7.66 21.60 -29.77
CA GLN A 429 -7.30 20.30 -30.33
C GLN A 429 -6.28 20.46 -31.48
N GLY A 430 -5.21 19.68 -31.44
CA GLY A 430 -4.10 19.74 -32.40
C GLY A 430 -3.12 20.90 -32.18
N LYS A 431 -3.32 21.77 -31.18
CA LYS A 431 -2.34 22.80 -30.79
C LYS A 431 -1.20 22.22 -29.96
N LYS A 432 -0.17 23.03 -29.69
CA LYS A 432 0.96 22.71 -28.81
C LYS A 432 0.72 23.16 -27.38
N SER A 433 0.82 22.24 -26.41
CA SER A 433 0.48 22.52 -25.02
C SER A 433 1.67 22.50 -24.05
N CYS A 434 1.58 23.34 -23.03
CA CYS A 434 2.56 23.44 -21.95
C CYS A 434 1.87 23.25 -20.59
N HIS A 435 2.30 22.24 -19.84
CA HIS A 435 1.71 21.80 -18.59
C HIS A 435 2.75 21.84 -17.47
N THR A 436 2.32 22.14 -16.24
CA THR A 436 3.26 22.22 -15.10
C THR A 436 3.89 20.86 -14.74
N ALA A 437 3.10 19.80 -14.84
CA ALA A 437 3.43 18.36 -14.76
C ALA A 437 2.12 17.56 -14.79
N VAL A 438 2.20 16.28 -15.13
CA VAL A 438 1.07 15.34 -15.00
C VAL A 438 0.57 15.29 -13.55
N GLY A 439 -0.75 15.21 -13.36
CA GLY A 439 -1.40 15.09 -12.04
C GLY A 439 -1.47 16.38 -11.22
N ARG A 440 -0.86 17.49 -11.67
CA ARG A 440 -0.95 18.80 -10.98
C ARG A 440 -2.25 19.53 -11.29
N THR A 441 -2.79 20.23 -10.30
CA THR A 441 -4.13 20.82 -10.36
C THR A 441 -4.40 21.76 -11.54
N ALA A 442 -3.79 22.95 -11.58
CA ALA A 442 -4.03 23.91 -12.65
C ALA A 442 -3.38 23.51 -13.99
N GLY A 443 -2.25 22.80 -13.95
CA GLY A 443 -1.50 22.42 -15.15
C GLY A 443 -1.99 21.16 -15.85
N TRP A 444 -2.74 20.28 -15.17
CA TRP A 444 -3.19 18.99 -15.72
C TRP A 444 -4.63 18.67 -15.33
N ASN A 445 -4.95 18.58 -14.03
CA ASN A 445 -6.23 18.00 -13.60
C ASN A 445 -7.46 18.79 -14.09
N ILE A 446 -7.38 20.11 -14.04
CA ILE A 446 -8.44 21.00 -14.54
C ILE A 446 -8.52 20.99 -16.08
N PRO A 447 -7.46 21.32 -16.84
CA PRO A 447 -7.56 21.34 -18.30
C PRO A 447 -7.90 19.97 -18.90
N MET A 448 -7.28 18.89 -18.42
CA MET A 448 -7.57 17.54 -18.92
C MET A 448 -8.95 17.05 -18.47
N GLY A 449 -9.41 17.39 -17.27
CA GLY A 449 -10.77 17.04 -16.81
C GLY A 449 -11.87 17.73 -17.60
N LEU A 450 -11.67 19.01 -17.94
CA LEU A 450 -12.58 19.76 -18.82
C LEU A 450 -12.54 19.27 -20.28
N ILE A 451 -11.37 18.90 -20.80
CA ILE A 451 -11.22 18.28 -22.12
C ILE A 451 -11.92 16.92 -22.15
N HIS A 452 -11.64 16.04 -21.19
CA HIS A 452 -12.27 14.72 -21.07
C HIS A 452 -13.79 14.83 -20.97
N ASN A 453 -14.32 15.76 -20.17
CA ASN A 453 -15.76 15.96 -20.03
C ASN A 453 -16.44 16.40 -21.35
N ARG A 454 -15.68 16.91 -22.32
CA ARG A 454 -16.17 17.24 -23.68
C ARG A 454 -15.96 16.11 -24.69
N THR A 455 -14.86 15.35 -24.60
CA THR A 455 -14.48 14.35 -25.61
C THR A 455 -14.87 12.91 -25.25
N GLY A 456 -15.00 12.59 -23.97
CA GLY A 456 -15.13 11.21 -23.46
C GLY A 456 -13.93 10.31 -23.78
N ASN A 457 -12.79 10.88 -24.21
CA ASN A 457 -11.61 10.12 -24.62
C ASN A 457 -10.49 10.26 -23.58
N CYS A 458 -10.06 9.13 -23.04
CA CYS A 458 -8.98 9.00 -22.06
C CYS A 458 -7.57 9.11 -22.66
N ASN A 459 -7.43 9.11 -23.99
CA ASN A 459 -6.15 9.20 -24.67
C ASN A 459 -5.69 10.66 -24.82
N PHE A 460 -5.20 11.24 -23.72
CA PHE A 460 -4.82 12.66 -23.64
C PHE A 460 -3.68 13.08 -24.57
N ASP A 461 -2.85 12.14 -25.03
CA ASP A 461 -1.73 12.44 -25.93
C ASP A 461 -2.14 12.64 -27.39
N GLU A 462 -3.36 12.25 -27.77
CA GLU A 462 -3.93 12.49 -29.10
C GLU A 462 -4.66 13.84 -29.22
N TYR A 463 -5.01 14.48 -28.10
CA TYR A 463 -5.73 15.75 -28.12
C TYR A 463 -4.85 16.91 -28.60
N PHE A 464 -3.62 17.00 -28.10
CA PHE A 464 -2.62 17.99 -28.53
C PHE A 464 -1.68 17.38 -29.57
N SER A 465 -1.15 18.17 -30.50
CA SER A 465 -0.24 17.64 -31.53
C SER A 465 1.12 17.31 -30.93
N GLN A 466 1.62 18.16 -30.05
CA GLN A 466 2.85 18.02 -29.27
C GLN A 466 2.66 18.74 -27.94
N GLY A 467 3.37 18.33 -26.88
CA GLY A 467 3.33 19.05 -25.62
C GLY A 467 4.63 18.97 -24.82
N CYS A 468 4.67 19.71 -23.72
CA CYS A 468 5.48 19.36 -22.56
C CYS A 468 4.60 19.21 -21.32
N ALA A 469 4.46 17.99 -20.85
CA ALA A 469 3.85 17.61 -19.58
C ALA A 469 4.84 16.69 -18.82
N PRO A 470 5.72 17.28 -17.98
CA PRO A 470 6.67 16.50 -17.20
C PRO A 470 5.97 15.43 -16.36
N GLY A 471 6.50 14.20 -16.38
CA GLY A 471 5.87 13.00 -15.80
C GLY A 471 5.09 12.14 -16.80
N SER A 472 4.87 12.59 -18.04
CA SER A 472 4.37 11.72 -19.11
C SER A 472 5.43 10.68 -19.56
N PRO A 473 5.02 9.57 -20.19
CA PRO A 473 5.97 8.61 -20.77
C PRO A 473 6.87 9.30 -21.81
N PRO A 474 8.21 9.07 -21.83
CA PRO A 474 9.13 9.77 -22.75
C PRO A 474 8.82 9.60 -24.24
N THR A 475 8.09 8.54 -24.61
CA THR A 475 7.63 8.24 -25.97
C THR A 475 6.35 8.99 -26.37
N SER A 476 5.64 9.60 -25.42
CA SER A 476 4.37 10.31 -25.66
C SER A 476 4.57 11.64 -26.39
N ARG A 477 3.57 12.07 -27.18
CA ARG A 477 3.53 13.41 -27.80
C ARG A 477 3.64 14.52 -26.77
N LEU A 478 3.17 14.27 -25.56
CA LEU A 478 3.22 15.20 -24.41
C LEU A 478 4.62 15.41 -23.82
N CYS A 479 5.64 14.65 -24.23
CA CYS A 479 7.04 14.90 -23.86
C CYS A 479 7.86 15.57 -24.97
N GLN A 480 7.31 15.78 -26.17
CA GLN A 480 8.10 16.19 -27.34
C GLN A 480 8.74 17.58 -27.19
N LEU A 481 8.03 18.55 -26.63
CA LEU A 481 8.52 19.93 -26.47
C LEU A 481 9.49 20.11 -25.30
N CYS A 482 9.50 19.19 -24.33
CA CYS A 482 10.34 19.28 -23.13
C CYS A 482 11.85 19.34 -23.46
N LYS A 483 12.64 20.02 -22.62
CA LYS A 483 14.08 20.31 -22.89
C LYS A 483 15.06 19.58 -21.98
N GLY A 484 14.62 19.04 -20.84
CA GLY A 484 15.47 18.46 -19.81
C GLY A 484 16.33 19.49 -19.10
N SER A 485 17.37 19.03 -18.40
CA SER A 485 18.25 19.85 -17.57
C SER A 485 19.27 20.69 -18.35
N GLY A 486 19.44 20.40 -19.64
CA GLY A 486 20.58 20.89 -20.44
C GLY A 486 21.90 20.16 -20.14
N GLY A 487 21.88 19.17 -19.24
CA GLY A 487 22.99 18.25 -18.99
C GLY A 487 23.00 17.03 -19.93
N VAL A 488 23.96 16.13 -19.73
CA VAL A 488 24.07 14.86 -20.45
C VAL A 488 24.16 13.72 -19.43
N PRO A 489 23.26 12.72 -19.46
CA PRO A 489 22.07 12.64 -20.31
C PRO A 489 21.02 13.71 -19.94
N PRO A 490 20.27 14.25 -20.92
CA PRO A 490 19.22 15.22 -20.62
C PRO A 490 18.05 14.53 -19.93
N GLU A 491 17.71 14.98 -18.72
CA GLU A 491 16.60 14.47 -17.90
C GLU A 491 15.23 14.96 -18.42
N LYS A 492 14.99 14.72 -19.71
CA LYS A 492 13.84 15.23 -20.46
C LYS A 492 12.52 14.64 -19.95
N CYS A 493 11.54 15.51 -19.75
CA CYS A 493 10.20 15.17 -19.29
C CYS A 493 10.14 14.59 -17.85
N VAL A 494 11.22 14.68 -17.07
CA VAL A 494 11.19 14.28 -15.64
C VAL A 494 10.36 15.28 -14.85
N ALA A 495 9.45 14.81 -13.99
CA ALA A 495 8.59 15.65 -13.14
C ALA A 495 9.35 16.28 -11.94
N SER A 496 10.45 16.98 -12.21
CA SER A 496 11.23 17.71 -11.20
C SER A 496 11.84 18.98 -11.79
N SER A 497 12.45 19.83 -10.95
CA SER A 497 13.17 21.04 -11.37
C SER A 497 14.39 20.78 -12.28
N HIS A 498 14.75 19.52 -12.53
CA HIS A 498 15.72 19.15 -13.55
C HIS A 498 15.15 19.27 -14.98
N GLU A 499 13.85 19.47 -15.18
CA GLU A 499 13.28 19.83 -16.48
C GLU A 499 13.04 21.35 -16.56
N GLN A 500 13.62 22.02 -17.55
CA GLN A 500 13.51 23.49 -17.71
C GLN A 500 12.06 23.99 -17.85
N TYR A 501 11.16 23.15 -18.35
CA TYR A 501 9.73 23.46 -18.49
C TYR A 501 8.86 22.95 -17.33
N TYR A 502 9.45 22.46 -16.24
CA TYR A 502 8.71 22.00 -15.06
C TYR A 502 8.10 23.13 -14.23
N GLY A 503 6.94 22.85 -13.65
CA GLY A 503 6.24 23.76 -12.75
C GLY A 503 5.59 24.94 -13.46
N TYR A 504 5.13 25.91 -12.68
CA TYR A 504 4.38 27.06 -13.19
C TYR A 504 5.22 27.97 -14.11
N THR A 505 6.40 28.38 -13.64
CA THR A 505 7.34 29.20 -14.39
C THR A 505 7.83 28.48 -15.65
N GLY A 506 8.16 27.18 -15.54
CA GLY A 506 8.57 26.36 -16.68
C GLY A 506 7.48 26.19 -17.75
N ALA A 507 6.21 26.06 -17.36
CA ALA A 507 5.09 26.01 -18.31
C ALA A 507 4.87 27.35 -19.03
N LEU A 508 5.00 28.49 -18.34
CA LEU A 508 4.99 29.80 -19.01
C LEU A 508 6.18 29.98 -19.96
N ARG A 509 7.38 29.55 -19.55
CA ARG A 509 8.58 29.54 -20.39
C ARG A 509 8.41 28.65 -21.64
N CYS A 510 7.76 27.50 -21.49
CA CYS A 510 7.39 26.62 -22.59
C CYS A 510 6.45 27.33 -23.59
N LEU A 511 5.44 28.07 -23.12
CA LEU A 511 4.58 28.89 -24.00
C LEU A 511 5.39 29.95 -24.74
N VAL A 512 6.27 30.68 -24.05
CA VAL A 512 7.12 31.70 -24.69
C VAL A 512 7.97 31.08 -25.81
N GLU A 513 8.68 29.99 -25.52
CA GLU A 513 9.71 29.44 -26.40
C GLU A 513 9.21 28.45 -27.47
N GLN A 514 8.13 27.67 -27.25
CA GLN A 514 7.75 26.56 -28.15
C GLN A 514 6.24 26.24 -28.26
N GLY A 515 5.46 26.46 -27.22
CA GLY A 515 4.04 26.09 -27.16
C GLY A 515 3.09 27.19 -27.65
N ASP A 516 1.83 26.79 -27.85
CA ASP A 516 0.73 27.67 -28.25
C ASP A 516 -0.15 28.08 -27.05
N VAL A 517 -0.29 27.19 -26.05
CA VAL A 517 -1.05 27.39 -24.80
C VAL A 517 -0.29 26.87 -23.58
N ALA A 518 -0.34 27.59 -22.46
CA ALA A 518 0.12 27.13 -21.15
C ALA A 518 -1.00 27.08 -20.11
N PHE A 519 -0.99 26.04 -19.27
CA PHE A 519 -1.95 25.86 -18.18
C PHE A 519 -1.25 26.12 -16.83
N ILE A 520 -1.59 27.24 -16.18
CA ILE A 520 -0.88 27.80 -15.02
C ILE A 520 -1.86 28.48 -14.03
N LYS A 521 -1.37 28.92 -12.86
CA LYS A 521 -2.14 29.81 -11.97
C LYS A 521 -2.10 31.26 -12.49
N HIS A 522 -3.17 32.02 -12.28
CA HIS A 522 -3.33 33.39 -12.78
C HIS A 522 -2.16 34.35 -12.51
N SER A 523 -1.56 34.31 -11.31
CA SER A 523 -0.49 35.23 -10.91
C SER A 523 0.85 35.04 -11.64
N ILE A 524 1.06 33.93 -12.35
CA ILE A 524 2.40 33.55 -12.89
C ILE A 524 2.87 34.46 -14.01
N VAL A 525 1.94 34.94 -14.83
CA VAL A 525 2.27 35.92 -15.87
C VAL A 525 2.77 37.20 -15.20
N GLU A 526 2.04 37.71 -14.21
CA GLU A 526 2.48 38.88 -13.44
C GLU A 526 3.82 38.66 -12.72
N GLU A 527 4.06 37.50 -12.13
CA GLU A 527 5.32 37.19 -11.44
C GLU A 527 6.54 37.20 -12.40
N ASN A 528 6.34 36.99 -13.71
CA ASN A 528 7.41 36.79 -14.68
C ASN A 528 7.49 37.83 -15.82
N THR A 529 6.63 38.84 -15.85
CA THR A 529 6.70 39.94 -16.84
C THR A 529 7.13 41.25 -16.21
N ASP A 530 7.31 42.28 -17.05
CA ASP A 530 7.54 43.67 -16.65
C ASP A 530 8.77 43.88 -15.77
N GLY A 531 9.80 43.08 -15.99
CA GLY A 531 11.08 43.14 -15.29
C GLY A 531 11.08 42.54 -13.87
N LYS A 532 9.98 41.90 -13.45
CA LYS A 532 9.89 41.21 -12.15
C LYS A 532 10.76 39.95 -12.09
N SER A 533 10.91 39.23 -13.20
CA SER A 533 11.89 38.14 -13.33
C SER A 533 13.24 38.62 -13.87
N LYS A 534 14.32 38.06 -13.32
CA LYS A 534 15.71 38.34 -13.71
C LYS A 534 16.26 37.33 -14.73
N GLU A 535 15.48 36.33 -15.12
CA GLU A 535 15.91 35.29 -16.04
C GLU A 535 15.94 35.78 -17.49
N SER A 536 16.90 35.28 -18.28
CA SER A 536 17.18 35.76 -19.64
C SER A 536 16.01 35.57 -20.63
N TRP A 537 15.17 34.56 -20.44
CA TRP A 537 13.98 34.32 -21.27
C TRP A 537 12.78 35.21 -20.89
N ALA A 538 12.79 35.79 -19.69
CA ALA A 538 11.66 36.53 -19.10
C ALA A 538 11.89 38.05 -19.03
N LYS A 539 13.16 38.48 -19.07
CA LYS A 539 13.61 39.86 -18.85
C LYS A 539 12.83 40.92 -19.64
N ASP A 540 12.55 40.65 -20.91
CA ASP A 540 11.94 41.61 -21.85
C ASP A 540 10.44 41.35 -22.09
N LEU A 541 9.83 40.41 -21.35
CA LEU A 541 8.40 40.08 -21.49
C LEU A 541 7.50 41.15 -20.87
N LYS A 542 6.38 41.42 -21.53
CA LYS A 542 5.33 42.36 -21.12
C LYS A 542 4.02 41.64 -20.86
N MET A 543 3.28 42.00 -19.81
CA MET A 543 2.01 41.34 -19.50
C MET A 543 1.00 41.43 -20.66
N ASP A 544 0.99 42.54 -21.40
CA ASP A 544 0.12 42.71 -22.58
C ASP A 544 0.45 41.78 -23.77
N GLN A 545 1.54 41.02 -23.73
CA GLN A 545 1.83 40.00 -24.75
C GLN A 545 0.99 38.72 -24.58
N PHE A 546 0.23 38.61 -23.48
CA PHE A 546 -0.53 37.42 -23.10
C PHE A 546 -2.02 37.73 -22.92
N GLU A 547 -2.86 36.75 -23.21
CA GLU A 547 -4.31 36.78 -22.96
C GLU A 547 -4.75 35.45 -22.32
N LEU A 548 -5.88 35.47 -21.64
CA LEU A 548 -6.51 34.29 -21.05
C LEU A 548 -7.54 33.70 -22.02
N LEU A 549 -7.64 32.36 -22.06
CA LEU A 549 -8.77 31.67 -22.70
C LEU A 549 -9.86 31.39 -21.68
N CYS A 550 -11.07 31.83 -21.98
CA CYS A 550 -12.26 31.58 -21.18
C CYS A 550 -12.98 30.32 -21.68
N THR A 551 -13.67 29.59 -20.80
CA THR A 551 -14.28 28.28 -21.12
C THR A 551 -15.48 28.34 -22.07
N ASP A 552 -16.07 29.53 -22.23
CA ASP A 552 -17.10 29.87 -23.23
C ASP A 552 -16.51 30.09 -24.64
N GLY A 553 -15.19 30.20 -24.78
CA GLY A 553 -14.48 30.46 -26.02
C GLY A 553 -13.98 31.89 -26.20
N GLN A 554 -14.31 32.82 -25.29
CA GLN A 554 -13.82 34.19 -25.32
C GLN A 554 -12.33 34.28 -24.91
N ARG A 555 -11.74 35.45 -25.16
CA ARG A 555 -10.43 35.86 -24.65
C ARG A 555 -10.58 37.06 -23.72
N ALA A 556 -9.76 37.12 -22.67
CA ALA A 556 -9.74 38.25 -21.73
C ALA A 556 -8.32 38.70 -21.37
N ASN A 557 -8.20 39.87 -20.75
CA ASN A 557 -6.93 40.33 -20.21
C ASN A 557 -6.48 39.43 -19.04
N VAL A 558 -5.17 39.31 -18.84
CA VAL A 558 -4.57 38.55 -17.73
C VAL A 558 -5.11 38.96 -16.36
N MET A 559 -5.43 40.24 -16.16
CA MET A 559 -5.98 40.76 -14.90
C MET A 559 -7.47 40.43 -14.68
N ASP A 560 -8.22 40.05 -15.73
CA ASP A 560 -9.64 39.68 -15.65
C ASP A 560 -9.85 38.22 -15.23
N TYR A 561 -8.83 37.57 -14.65
CA TYR A 561 -8.84 36.15 -14.26
C TYR A 561 -10.03 35.75 -13.37
N ARG A 562 -10.58 36.69 -12.57
CA ARG A 562 -11.76 36.43 -11.73
C ARG A 562 -13.02 36.11 -12.55
N ARG A 563 -13.11 36.65 -13.78
CA ARG A 563 -14.19 36.37 -14.75
C ARG A 563 -13.79 35.32 -15.78
N CYS A 564 -12.53 35.34 -16.22
CA CYS A 564 -12.00 34.43 -17.24
C CYS A 564 -10.98 33.45 -16.64
N ASN A 565 -11.46 32.27 -16.23
CA ASN A 565 -10.63 31.18 -15.73
C ASN A 565 -11.20 29.82 -16.14
N LEU A 566 -10.41 28.76 -15.93
CA LEU A 566 -10.85 27.39 -16.12
C LEU A 566 -11.59 26.87 -14.87
N ALA A 567 -11.08 27.19 -13.69
CA ALA A 567 -11.76 27.00 -12.41
C ALA A 567 -11.16 27.88 -11.29
N LYS A 568 -11.98 28.21 -10.29
CA LYS A 568 -11.54 28.56 -8.91
C LYS A 568 -11.03 27.28 -8.24
N VAL A 569 -9.85 27.31 -7.65
CA VAL A 569 -9.16 26.15 -7.09
C VAL A 569 -8.82 26.40 -5.62
N PRO A 570 -9.11 25.48 -4.69
CA PRO A 570 -8.63 25.62 -3.32
C PRO A 570 -7.11 25.51 -3.22
N THR A 571 -6.56 26.12 -2.18
CA THR A 571 -5.21 25.83 -1.71
C THR A 571 -5.13 24.46 -1.04
N HIS A 572 -4.00 24.16 -0.40
CA HIS A 572 -3.84 22.96 0.41
C HIS A 572 -4.76 23.02 1.65
N ALA A 573 -5.23 21.87 2.12
CA ALA A 573 -6.00 21.80 3.36
C ALA A 573 -5.59 20.63 4.24
N VAL A 574 -5.66 20.85 5.54
CA VAL A 574 -5.49 19.79 6.54
C VAL A 574 -6.77 18.95 6.57
N VAL A 575 -6.62 17.65 6.39
CA VAL A 575 -7.72 16.68 6.50
C VAL A 575 -7.58 15.81 7.73
N THR A 576 -8.72 15.34 8.25
CA THR A 576 -8.79 14.43 9.41
C THR A 576 -10.10 13.64 9.37
N ARG A 577 -10.29 12.70 10.32
CA ARG A 577 -11.57 11.99 10.48
C ARG A 577 -12.62 12.91 11.13
N PRO A 578 -13.91 12.80 10.82
CA PRO A 578 -14.96 13.72 11.30
C PRO A 578 -14.98 13.92 12.82
N GLU A 579 -14.79 12.86 13.61
CA GLU A 579 -14.81 12.90 15.07
C GLU A 579 -13.58 13.61 15.69
N LYS A 580 -12.48 13.72 14.92
CA LYS A 580 -11.28 14.49 15.30
C LYS A 580 -11.30 15.93 14.81
N ALA A 581 -12.23 16.30 13.93
CA ALA A 581 -12.23 17.58 13.21
C ALA A 581 -12.13 18.81 14.12
N LYS A 582 -12.89 18.82 15.22
CA LYS A 582 -12.85 19.91 16.21
C LYS A 582 -11.52 19.97 16.96
N GLN A 583 -11.02 18.83 17.44
CA GLN A 583 -9.76 18.75 18.20
C GLN A 583 -8.57 19.24 17.36
N VAL A 584 -8.46 18.79 16.11
CA VAL A 584 -7.37 19.17 15.20
C VAL A 584 -7.40 20.66 14.88
N ARG A 585 -8.60 21.22 14.63
CA ARG A 585 -8.76 22.65 14.32
C ARG A 585 -8.35 23.54 15.49
N GLU A 586 -8.85 23.25 16.69
CA GLU A 586 -8.50 24.01 17.90
C GLU A 586 -7.02 23.87 18.27
N MET A 587 -6.40 22.71 18.01
CA MET A 587 -4.95 22.51 18.16
C MET A 587 -4.17 23.40 17.19
N LEU A 588 -4.52 23.40 15.89
CA LEU A 588 -3.82 24.22 14.90
C LEU A 588 -3.94 25.72 15.18
N GLU A 589 -5.11 26.20 15.61
CA GLU A 589 -5.31 27.59 16.05
C GLU A 589 -4.38 27.99 17.22
N ARG A 590 -4.10 27.07 18.16
CA ARG A 590 -3.15 27.31 19.27
C ARG A 590 -1.71 27.29 18.77
N GLN A 591 -1.36 26.30 17.95
CA GLN A 591 0.00 26.10 17.44
C GLN A 591 0.42 27.24 16.52
N GLU A 592 -0.47 27.74 15.66
CA GLU A 592 -0.21 28.86 14.76
C GLU A 592 0.04 30.18 15.52
N ARG A 593 -0.71 30.45 16.61
CA ARG A 593 -0.46 31.63 17.47
C ARG A 593 0.93 31.60 18.12
N LEU A 594 1.51 30.42 18.32
CA LEU A 594 2.86 30.25 18.84
C LEU A 594 3.91 30.26 17.73
N PHE A 595 3.73 29.48 16.66
CA PHE A 595 4.79 29.10 15.71
C PHE A 595 4.50 29.45 14.24
N GLY A 596 3.35 30.07 13.95
CA GLY A 596 3.01 30.57 12.61
C GLY A 596 3.82 31.81 12.21
N ALA A 597 3.58 32.33 11.00
CA ALA A 597 4.35 33.46 10.44
C ALA A 597 4.36 34.72 11.32
N LYS A 598 3.30 34.97 12.09
CA LYS A 598 3.18 36.09 13.05
C LYS A 598 3.17 35.61 14.52
N GLY A 599 3.60 34.36 14.77
CA GLY A 599 3.54 33.69 16.06
C GLY A 599 4.59 34.17 17.08
N ILE A 600 4.25 34.08 18.38
CA ILE A 600 5.05 34.59 19.51
C ILE A 600 6.45 33.94 19.59
N LYS A 601 6.54 32.64 19.26
CA LYS A 601 7.73 31.78 19.31
C LYS A 601 8.24 31.37 17.92
N ASN A 602 7.86 32.08 16.86
CA ASN A 602 8.33 31.83 15.47
C ASN A 602 9.87 31.71 15.38
N LYS A 603 10.62 32.48 16.19
CA LYS A 603 12.10 32.40 16.25
C LYS A 603 12.64 31.09 16.81
N ASP A 604 11.89 30.40 17.66
CA ASP A 604 12.28 29.10 18.25
C ASP A 604 11.96 27.96 17.26
N PHE A 605 10.79 28.05 16.62
CA PHE A 605 10.32 27.15 15.58
C PHE A 605 9.25 27.83 14.72
N ASN A 606 9.33 27.61 13.40
CA ASN A 606 8.36 28.10 12.43
C ASN A 606 7.62 26.93 11.77
N MET A 607 6.28 26.94 11.82
CA MET A 607 5.45 25.88 11.24
C MET A 607 5.51 25.86 9.71
N PHE A 608 5.65 27.01 9.05
CA PHE A 608 5.55 27.14 7.61
C PHE A 608 6.94 27.07 6.94
N ALA A 609 7.99 27.69 7.51
CA ALA A 609 9.35 27.68 6.97
C ALA A 609 10.32 26.73 7.71
N TYR A 610 11.23 26.06 6.99
CA TYR A 610 12.27 25.20 7.57
C TYR A 610 13.57 25.16 6.74
N GLU A 611 14.55 24.36 7.15
CA GLU A 611 15.85 24.17 6.46
C GLU A 611 15.70 23.81 4.96
N THR A 612 14.66 23.05 4.63
CA THR A 612 14.29 22.65 3.26
C THR A 612 12.83 23.01 2.99
N LYS A 613 12.46 23.05 1.70
CA LYS A 613 11.21 23.66 1.23
C LYS A 613 10.00 22.76 1.33
N ASP A 614 8.84 23.36 1.57
CA ASP A 614 7.50 22.77 1.48
C ASP A 614 7.33 21.49 2.33
N LEU A 615 7.88 21.48 3.55
CA LEU A 615 7.72 20.39 4.52
C LEU A 615 6.50 20.61 5.43
N LEU A 616 5.59 19.63 5.53
CA LEU A 616 4.33 19.61 6.31
C LEU A 616 3.26 20.60 5.85
N PHE A 617 3.69 21.81 5.48
CA PHE A 617 2.93 22.92 4.93
C PHE A 617 3.78 23.59 3.85
N LYS A 618 3.19 24.43 2.99
CA LYS A 618 3.98 25.22 2.03
C LYS A 618 4.77 26.33 2.72
N ASP A 619 5.97 26.61 2.20
CA ASP A 619 6.81 27.72 2.68
C ASP A 619 6.14 29.10 2.50
N LEU A 620 5.23 29.20 1.52
CA LEU A 620 4.49 30.42 1.19
C LEU A 620 3.31 30.67 2.14
N THR A 621 3.00 29.73 3.03
CA THR A 621 1.83 29.81 3.91
C THR A 621 1.99 30.93 4.92
N LYS A 622 1.01 31.84 4.90
CA LYS A 622 0.91 33.04 5.73
C LYS A 622 0.09 32.76 6.98
N CYS A 623 -0.99 32.00 6.82
CA CYS A 623 -1.86 31.57 7.90
C CYS A 623 -2.66 30.32 7.53
N LEU A 624 -3.36 29.74 8.51
CA LEU A 624 -4.36 28.69 8.33
C LEU A 624 -5.78 29.27 8.46
N VAL A 625 -6.55 29.27 7.37
CA VAL A 625 -7.93 29.74 7.33
C VAL A 625 -8.85 28.67 7.92
N LYS A 626 -9.68 29.07 8.89
CA LYS A 626 -10.64 28.20 9.58
C LYS A 626 -11.82 27.90 8.66
N LEU A 627 -12.10 26.61 8.40
CA LEU A 627 -13.28 26.21 7.65
C LEU A 627 -14.52 26.04 8.56
N ARG A 628 -15.73 26.21 8.00
CA ARG A 628 -16.99 25.98 8.72
C ARG A 628 -17.12 24.54 9.22
N ASP A 629 -17.84 24.36 10.32
CA ASP A 629 -18.18 23.02 10.81
C ASP A 629 -19.04 22.25 9.81
N GLY A 630 -18.72 20.98 9.60
CA GLY A 630 -19.43 20.10 8.68
C GLY A 630 -19.23 20.39 7.19
N ILE A 631 -18.26 21.23 6.79
CA ILE A 631 -17.92 21.41 5.36
C ILE A 631 -17.54 20.07 4.72
N SER A 632 -18.17 19.76 3.60
CA SER A 632 -17.80 18.59 2.80
C SER A 632 -16.56 18.89 1.95
N TYR A 633 -15.80 17.84 1.63
CA TYR A 633 -14.68 17.94 0.68
C TYR A 633 -15.14 18.50 -0.67
N LYS A 634 -16.39 18.25 -1.10
CA LYS A 634 -16.97 18.81 -2.33
C LYS A 634 -17.12 20.32 -2.29
N GLU A 635 -17.74 20.84 -1.24
CA GLU A 635 -17.94 22.29 -1.07
C GLU A 635 -16.58 23.01 -0.96
N PHE A 636 -15.60 22.38 -0.31
CA PHE A 636 -14.23 22.88 -0.26
C PHE A 636 -13.53 22.90 -1.63
N LEU A 637 -13.69 21.84 -2.44
CA LEU A 637 -13.09 21.75 -3.78
C LEU A 637 -13.78 22.66 -4.80
N GLY A 638 -15.09 22.89 -4.65
CA GLY A 638 -15.93 23.59 -5.61
C GLY A 638 -16.32 22.72 -6.83
N ASP A 639 -17.53 22.94 -7.34
CA ASP A 639 -18.16 22.08 -8.36
C ASP A 639 -17.30 21.88 -9.62
N GLN A 640 -16.65 22.94 -10.11
CA GLN A 640 -15.84 22.90 -11.34
C GLN A 640 -14.61 22.00 -11.20
N TYR A 641 -13.91 22.09 -10.06
CA TYR A 641 -12.72 21.29 -9.83
C TYR A 641 -13.08 19.85 -9.45
N TYR A 642 -14.11 19.67 -8.61
CA TYR A 642 -14.66 18.35 -8.31
C TYR A 642 -15.10 17.62 -9.60
N ALA A 643 -15.86 18.28 -10.48
CA ALA A 643 -16.31 17.68 -11.75
C ALA A 643 -15.12 17.35 -12.67
N SER A 644 -14.06 18.16 -12.69
CA SER A 644 -12.85 17.88 -13.45
C SER A 644 -12.11 16.65 -12.93
N LEU A 645 -12.00 16.48 -11.61
CA LEU A 645 -11.40 15.29 -10.99
C LEU A 645 -12.25 14.04 -11.17
N ALA A 646 -13.56 14.12 -10.94
CA ALA A 646 -14.49 13.01 -11.17
C ALA A 646 -14.46 12.56 -12.65
N SER A 647 -14.42 13.51 -13.58
CA SER A 647 -14.22 13.27 -15.02
C SER A 647 -12.91 12.53 -15.31
N LEU A 648 -11.77 12.93 -14.73
CA LEU A 648 -10.50 12.24 -14.96
C LEU A 648 -10.44 10.83 -14.35
N ASN A 649 -11.07 10.62 -13.19
CA ASN A 649 -11.04 9.33 -12.51
C ASN A 649 -11.77 8.23 -13.29
N THR A 650 -12.69 8.54 -14.21
CA THR A 650 -13.30 7.49 -15.06
C THR A 650 -12.31 6.84 -16.03
N CYS A 651 -11.19 7.50 -16.32
CA CYS A 651 -10.19 7.01 -17.29
C CYS A 651 -9.14 6.08 -16.70
N ASN A 652 -8.71 6.37 -15.48
CA ASN A 652 -7.79 5.52 -14.73
C ASN A 652 -7.97 5.83 -13.23
N PRO A 653 -9.01 5.27 -12.58
CA PRO A 653 -9.19 5.48 -11.16
C PRO A 653 -8.00 4.85 -10.46
N SER A 654 -7.28 5.63 -9.66
CA SER A 654 -6.12 5.10 -8.95
C SER A 654 -6.51 3.87 -8.12
N ASP A 655 -5.61 2.90 -7.93
CA ASP A 655 -5.89 1.68 -7.14
C ASP A 655 -6.49 2.00 -5.76
N PHE A 656 -6.13 3.18 -5.24
CA PHE A 656 -6.60 3.78 -3.99
C PHE A 656 -8.06 4.28 -3.99
N LEU A 657 -8.56 4.76 -5.13
CA LEU A 657 -9.93 5.29 -5.32
C LEU A 657 -10.93 4.22 -5.77
N SER A 658 -10.44 3.20 -6.47
CA SER A 658 -11.22 2.02 -6.86
C SER A 658 -12.04 1.32 -5.74
N PRO A 659 -11.70 1.39 -4.43
CA PRO A 659 -12.54 0.80 -3.37
C PRO A 659 -13.76 1.66 -3.01
N LEU A 660 -13.70 2.97 -3.30
CA LEU A 660 -14.61 3.98 -2.76
C LEU A 660 -15.68 4.39 -3.76
N GLU A 661 -15.35 4.47 -5.06
CA GLU A 661 -16.34 4.47 -6.14
C GLU A 661 -17.29 3.27 -6.05
N ASN A 662 -16.80 2.17 -5.49
CA ASN A 662 -17.50 0.91 -5.38
C ASN A 662 -18.33 0.73 -4.10
N THR A 663 -18.26 1.66 -3.14
CA THR A 663 -19.09 1.69 -1.93
C THR A 663 -20.04 2.89 -1.96
N HIS A 664 -20.94 2.89 -2.95
CA HIS A 664 -21.97 3.90 -3.26
C HIS A 664 -22.30 4.88 -2.11
N LEU A 665 -21.82 6.12 -2.24
CA LEU A 665 -22.33 7.27 -1.51
C LEU A 665 -23.04 8.30 -2.41
N GLU A 666 -22.89 8.22 -3.75
CA GLU A 666 -23.15 9.41 -4.60
C GLU A 666 -23.92 9.21 -5.91
N LYS A 667 -24.39 7.99 -6.23
CA LYS A 667 -25.47 7.84 -7.22
C LYS A 667 -26.80 7.98 -6.50
N TRP A 668 -27.44 9.15 -6.64
CA TRP A 668 -28.89 9.41 -6.77
C TRP A 668 -29.24 10.86 -6.41
N HIS A 669 -29.12 11.78 -7.38
CA HIS A 669 -29.71 13.12 -7.30
C HIS A 669 -30.37 13.56 -8.63
N LYS A 670 -30.68 12.62 -9.53
CA LYS A 670 -31.36 12.89 -10.80
C LYS A 670 -32.37 11.80 -11.17
N GLU A 671 -33.63 12.21 -11.20
CA GLU A 671 -34.81 11.58 -11.82
C GLU A 671 -35.81 12.73 -12.16
N PRO A 672 -36.80 12.55 -13.06
CA PRO A 672 -36.58 12.25 -14.48
C PRO A 672 -37.51 13.04 -15.43
N ILE A 673 -37.08 13.36 -16.67
CA ILE A 673 -38.00 13.71 -17.78
C ILE A 673 -37.57 12.99 -19.07
N TRP A 674 -38.56 12.55 -19.84
CA TRP A 674 -38.52 11.50 -20.85
C TRP A 674 -38.02 11.93 -22.24
N THR A 675 -37.48 10.97 -23.04
CA THR A 675 -38.20 10.40 -24.21
C THR A 675 -37.46 9.22 -24.85
N HIS A 676 -38.22 8.33 -25.52
CA HIS A 676 -37.75 7.06 -26.10
C HIS A 676 -37.23 7.19 -27.54
N GLN A 677 -36.34 6.27 -27.97
CA GLN A 677 -36.64 5.37 -29.09
C GLN A 677 -35.68 4.15 -29.18
N CYS A 678 -36.09 3.10 -29.90
CA CYS A 678 -35.57 1.74 -29.74
C CYS A 678 -34.96 1.13 -31.03
N GLY A 679 -33.78 0.48 -30.90
CA GLY A 679 -33.35 -0.71 -31.66
C GLY A 679 -33.05 -0.56 -33.17
N PRO A 680 -32.64 -1.66 -33.87
CA PRO A 680 -32.46 -3.04 -33.38
C PRO A 680 -31.05 -3.65 -33.61
N ARG A 681 -30.87 -4.90 -33.14
CA ARG A 681 -29.73 -5.81 -33.43
C ARG A 681 -29.77 -6.33 -34.88
N VAL A 682 -28.71 -7.01 -35.37
CA VAL A 682 -28.73 -8.43 -35.89
C VAL A 682 -27.47 -8.87 -36.71
N ILE A 683 -26.90 -10.04 -36.31
CA ILE A 683 -26.14 -11.08 -37.07
C ILE A 683 -24.64 -10.94 -37.46
N CYS A 684 -24.03 -12.13 -37.54
CA CYS A 684 -22.65 -12.54 -37.71
C CYS A 684 -22.40 -13.16 -39.12
N GLY A 685 -21.15 -13.20 -39.62
CA GLY A 685 -20.70 -14.33 -40.45
C GLY A 685 -19.80 -14.08 -41.68
N TYR A 686 -18.60 -14.67 -41.62
CA TYR A 686 -17.84 -15.33 -42.71
C TYR A 686 -17.16 -14.57 -43.87
N CYS A 687 -16.06 -15.19 -44.32
CA CYS A 687 -15.11 -14.86 -45.40
C CYS A 687 -15.49 -15.61 -46.71
N PRO A 688 -15.03 -15.21 -47.93
CA PRO A 688 -13.93 -15.97 -48.58
C PRO A 688 -13.02 -15.25 -49.62
N PHE A 689 -11.81 -15.80 -49.84
CA PHE A 689 -10.97 -15.99 -51.08
C PHE A 689 -11.18 -15.13 -52.37
N PHE A 690 -10.18 -14.80 -53.24
CA PHE A 690 -9.19 -15.66 -53.94
C PHE A 690 -8.18 -14.85 -54.83
N CYS A 691 -6.98 -15.39 -55.12
CA CYS A 691 -6.05 -15.22 -56.30
C CYS A 691 -5.63 -13.82 -56.86
N GLY A 692 -4.45 -13.64 -57.48
CA GLY A 692 -3.37 -14.59 -57.83
C GLY A 692 -2.11 -13.92 -58.44
N THR A 693 -1.06 -14.72 -58.74
CA THR A 693 0.26 -14.31 -59.29
C THR A 693 0.33 -14.47 -60.84
N PRO A 694 1.45 -14.15 -61.57
CA PRO A 694 2.50 -15.17 -61.77
C PRO A 694 3.99 -14.77 -62.16
N TRP A 695 4.96 -15.53 -61.62
CA TRP A 695 6.16 -16.16 -62.27
C TRP A 695 7.36 -15.27 -62.74
N ILE A 696 8.65 -15.72 -62.69
CA ILE A 696 9.28 -16.86 -63.44
C ILE A 696 10.61 -17.40 -62.79
N LEU A 697 10.78 -18.75 -62.73
CA LEU A 697 12.01 -19.62 -62.77
C LEU A 697 13.17 -19.46 -61.73
N GLN A 698 13.94 -20.50 -61.29
CA GLN A 698 13.94 -21.97 -61.53
C GLN A 698 14.72 -22.78 -60.43
N VAL A 699 14.14 -23.91 -59.96
CA VAL A 699 14.69 -25.31 -59.81
C VAL A 699 16.13 -25.54 -59.26
N MET A 700 16.44 -26.27 -58.17
CA MET A 700 16.10 -27.61 -57.60
C MET A 700 17.04 -28.80 -57.94
N THR A 701 17.68 -29.38 -56.90
CA THR A 701 18.14 -30.78 -56.73
C THR A 701 18.25 -31.03 -55.20
N LEU A 702 17.61 -32.01 -54.51
CA LEU A 702 17.64 -33.49 -54.61
C LEU A 702 19.07 -34.04 -54.35
N LEU A 703 19.37 -35.00 -53.45
CA LEU A 703 18.57 -36.07 -52.81
C LEU A 703 19.20 -36.62 -51.50
N ALA A 704 18.33 -37.12 -50.61
CA ALA A 704 18.44 -38.37 -49.80
C ALA A 704 19.74 -38.85 -49.07
N SER A 705 19.58 -39.00 -47.76
CA SER A 705 19.67 -40.29 -47.00
C SER A 705 21.00 -40.83 -46.43
N LEU A 706 20.81 -41.47 -45.24
CA LEU A 706 21.56 -42.57 -44.61
C LEU A 706 22.83 -42.30 -43.77
N LEU A 707 22.67 -42.62 -42.47
CA LEU A 707 23.65 -43.21 -41.53
C LEU A 707 24.79 -42.31 -40.98
N GLY A 708 25.06 -42.43 -39.67
CA GLY A 708 26.26 -41.88 -39.00
C GLY A 708 27.49 -42.80 -39.16
N PRO A 709 28.54 -42.75 -38.29
CA PRO A 709 28.63 -42.11 -36.96
C PRO A 709 29.97 -41.33 -36.73
N GLU A 710 30.40 -41.18 -35.48
CA GLU A 710 31.67 -40.57 -35.04
C GLU A 710 32.95 -41.38 -35.41
N CYS A 711 34.08 -40.69 -35.61
CA CYS A 711 35.46 -41.09 -35.22
C CYS A 711 36.48 -40.01 -35.69
N LEU A 712 37.78 -39.99 -35.37
CA LEU A 712 38.59 -39.99 -34.12
C LEU A 712 40.09 -40.05 -34.55
N LYS A 713 40.92 -39.07 -34.14
CA LYS A 713 42.39 -39.09 -33.84
C LYS A 713 43.49 -39.53 -34.86
N ALA A 714 44.58 -38.71 -34.92
CA ALA A 714 46.04 -39.07 -34.82
C ALA A 714 46.94 -37.79 -34.73
N GLY A 715 48.20 -37.76 -34.25
CA GLY A 715 48.89 -38.75 -33.39
C GLY A 715 50.43 -38.75 -33.18
N SER A 716 51.21 -37.64 -33.20
CA SER A 716 52.70 -37.65 -32.99
C SER A 716 53.26 -36.34 -32.35
N GLU A 717 54.42 -36.23 -31.66
CA GLU A 717 55.41 -37.20 -31.10
C GLU A 717 56.19 -36.62 -29.86
N LEU A 718 57.31 -37.22 -29.40
CA LEU A 718 57.80 -37.22 -27.98
C LEU A 718 59.11 -36.43 -27.61
N LEU A 719 59.12 -36.03 -26.32
CA LEU A 719 60.17 -35.78 -25.27
C LEU A 719 61.64 -36.28 -25.45
N PRO A 720 62.68 -35.70 -24.75
CA PRO A 720 63.11 -36.22 -23.41
C PRO A 720 63.88 -35.31 -22.37
N VAL A 721 63.72 -35.67 -21.07
CA VAL A 721 64.73 -35.82 -19.97
C VAL A 721 65.40 -34.64 -19.17
N LEU A 722 65.09 -34.62 -17.86
CA LEU A 722 65.87 -34.38 -16.60
C LEU A 722 67.06 -33.39 -16.49
N SER A 723 67.08 -32.54 -15.43
CA SER A 723 67.83 -32.77 -14.14
C SER A 723 68.35 -31.49 -13.40
N PHE A 724 68.48 -31.58 -12.05
CA PHE A 724 69.30 -30.75 -11.11
C PHE A 724 69.13 -29.19 -11.07
N SER A 725 69.39 -28.45 -9.98
CA SER A 725 69.81 -28.74 -8.58
C SER A 725 69.27 -27.68 -7.58
N ARG A 726 69.45 -27.92 -6.26
CA ARG A 726 69.17 -26.97 -5.17
C ARG A 726 70.22 -25.84 -5.08
N SER A 727 69.79 -24.61 -4.83
CA SER A 727 70.60 -23.57 -4.16
C SER A 727 69.74 -22.57 -3.36
N SER A 728 70.18 -22.27 -2.12
CA SER A 728 69.89 -21.05 -1.33
C SER A 728 68.46 -20.80 -0.77
N PRO A 729 68.24 -20.99 0.56
CA PRO A 729 66.98 -20.69 1.24
C PRO A 729 66.91 -19.24 1.73
N VAL A 730 66.74 -18.28 0.83
CA VAL A 730 66.50 -16.86 1.18
C VAL A 730 65.35 -16.32 0.33
N ILE A 731 64.14 -16.33 0.90
CA ILE A 731 62.89 -15.58 0.53
C ILE A 731 61.66 -16.15 1.27
N TRP A 732 61.77 -17.30 1.97
CA TRP A 732 60.74 -17.82 2.90
C TRP A 732 60.58 -16.99 4.19
N ARG A 733 60.62 -15.65 4.09
CA ARG A 733 60.38 -14.70 5.19
C ARG A 733 59.62 -13.43 4.78
N PHE A 734 59.12 -13.33 3.54
CA PHE A 734 58.37 -12.15 3.06
C PHE A 734 57.04 -12.47 2.35
N VAL A 735 56.25 -13.38 2.93
CA VAL A 735 54.77 -13.38 2.75
C VAL A 735 54.09 -13.23 4.11
N GLN A 736 54.53 -12.22 4.88
CA GLN A 736 53.82 -11.77 6.07
C GLN A 736 53.03 -10.50 5.70
N GLY A 737 51.71 -10.64 5.61
CA GLY A 737 50.76 -9.53 5.58
C GLY A 737 50.84 -8.57 4.38
N ARG A 738 50.17 -8.91 3.27
CA ARG A 738 49.52 -7.85 2.45
C ARG A 738 48.47 -7.18 3.34
N ARG A 739 48.80 -6.05 3.98
CA ARG A 739 47.84 -5.23 4.72
C ARG A 739 46.73 -4.81 3.77
N SER A 740 45.53 -5.37 3.96
CA SER A 740 44.34 -4.93 3.25
C SER A 740 44.10 -3.45 3.54
N SER A 741 43.84 -2.65 2.50
CA SER A 741 43.45 -1.24 2.64
C SER A 741 42.07 -1.07 3.26
N ARG A 742 41.27 -2.15 3.30
CA ARG A 742 39.94 -2.20 3.91
C ARG A 742 40.04 -2.14 5.43
N LYS A 743 39.21 -1.30 6.05
CA LYS A 743 39.13 -1.08 7.50
C LYS A 743 37.73 -1.25 8.10
N ALA A 744 36.70 -1.46 7.28
CA ALA A 744 35.33 -1.56 7.76
C ALA A 744 35.00 -2.96 8.31
N VAL A 745 34.26 -3.00 9.40
CA VAL A 745 33.64 -4.20 9.98
C VAL A 745 32.14 -3.96 9.99
N LEU A 746 31.39 -4.77 9.24
CA LEU A 746 29.94 -4.60 9.08
C LEU A 746 29.20 -5.44 10.11
N LEU A 747 28.25 -4.85 10.83
CA LEU A 747 27.28 -5.60 11.66
C LEU A 747 26.03 -5.89 10.81
N LEU A 748 25.77 -7.16 10.55
CA LEU A 748 24.62 -7.67 9.79
C LEU A 748 23.73 -8.54 10.68
N GLY A 749 22.51 -8.84 10.22
CA GLY A 749 21.54 -9.70 10.92
C GLY A 749 20.13 -9.09 10.93
N LEU A 750 19.13 -9.91 11.27
CA LEU A 750 17.71 -9.52 11.28
C LEU A 750 17.41 -8.36 12.26
N CYS A 751 16.19 -7.82 12.20
CA CYS A 751 15.66 -6.98 13.27
C CYS A 751 15.77 -7.67 14.64
N ASP A 752 15.82 -6.88 15.71
CA ASP A 752 15.83 -7.30 17.11
C ASP A 752 16.96 -8.23 17.59
N ALA A 753 17.83 -8.73 16.69
CA ALA A 753 19.07 -9.46 17.01
C ALA A 753 20.08 -8.66 17.86
N GLY A 754 19.86 -7.36 18.07
CA GLY A 754 20.65 -6.53 18.99
C GLY A 754 21.90 -5.88 18.40
N LYS A 755 22.02 -5.79 17.07
CA LYS A 755 23.17 -5.17 16.36
C LYS A 755 23.53 -3.76 16.86
N THR A 756 22.52 -2.91 17.00
CA THR A 756 22.68 -1.51 17.42
C THR A 756 23.05 -1.37 18.89
N LEU A 757 22.53 -2.27 19.74
CA LEU A 757 22.93 -2.36 21.15
C LEU A 757 24.38 -2.85 21.28
N LEU A 758 24.78 -3.83 20.46
CA LEU A 758 26.16 -4.33 20.35
C LEU A 758 27.12 -3.20 19.93
N PHE A 759 26.74 -2.43 18.90
CA PHE A 759 27.46 -1.23 18.44
C PHE A 759 27.61 -0.18 19.54
N ALA A 760 26.53 0.15 20.24
CA ALA A 760 26.55 1.12 21.34
C ALA A 760 27.41 0.67 22.53
N ARG A 761 27.34 -0.61 22.91
CA ARG A 761 28.17 -1.21 23.96
C ARG A 761 29.65 -1.20 23.59
N LEU A 762 30.02 -1.64 22.38
CA LEU A 762 31.42 -1.62 21.92
C LEU A 762 32.04 -0.21 21.92
N LEU A 763 31.27 0.83 21.61
CA LEU A 763 31.79 2.20 21.52
C LEU A 763 31.79 2.95 22.85
N SER A 764 30.86 2.65 23.76
CA SER A 764 30.63 3.46 24.97
C SER A 764 30.70 2.69 26.29
N GLY A 765 30.75 1.35 26.26
CA GLY A 765 30.61 0.44 27.41
C GLY A 765 29.21 0.39 28.02
N ARG A 766 28.39 1.42 27.80
CA ARG A 766 27.10 1.62 28.47
C ARG A 766 25.94 0.97 27.73
N TYR A 767 24.95 0.49 28.49
CA TYR A 767 23.65 0.13 27.95
C TYR A 767 22.95 1.37 27.34
N ARG A 768 22.14 1.14 26.30
CA ARG A 768 21.22 2.11 25.71
C ARG A 768 20.02 1.36 25.16
N ASP A 769 18.82 1.89 25.36
CA ASP A 769 17.65 1.43 24.61
C ASP A 769 17.84 1.71 23.11
N THR A 770 17.57 0.71 22.28
CA THR A 770 17.74 0.79 20.83
C THR A 770 16.43 0.42 20.13
N GLN A 771 15.97 1.31 19.26
CA GLN A 771 14.93 1.01 18.28
C GLN A 771 15.54 0.39 17.00
N THR A 772 14.71 -0.04 16.07
CA THR A 772 15.16 -0.59 14.78
C THR A 772 15.92 0.46 13.96
N SER A 773 17.22 0.24 13.69
CA SER A 773 18.03 1.13 12.84
C SER A 773 17.48 1.21 11.41
N ILE A 774 17.19 2.44 10.97
CA ILE A 774 16.71 2.77 9.60
C ILE A 774 17.86 3.27 8.71
N THR A 775 18.99 3.68 9.29
CA THR A 775 20.20 4.14 8.60
C THR A 775 21.45 3.45 9.13
N ASP A 776 22.53 3.45 8.36
CA ASP A 776 23.83 2.98 8.86
C ASP A 776 24.37 3.90 9.96
N SER A 777 24.99 3.31 10.99
CA SER A 777 25.74 4.05 12.01
C SER A 777 27.21 3.63 11.93
N SER A 778 28.11 4.57 11.65
CA SER A 778 29.54 4.29 11.53
C SER A 778 30.36 5.01 12.59
N ALA A 779 31.35 4.30 13.15
CA ALA A 779 32.25 4.84 14.17
C ALA A 779 33.61 4.15 14.16
N THR A 780 34.65 4.88 14.57
CA THR A 780 36.02 4.33 14.69
C THR A 780 36.19 3.66 16.04
N TYR A 781 36.29 2.33 16.05
CA TYR A 781 36.58 1.53 17.23
C TYR A 781 38.10 1.37 17.41
N ARG A 782 38.59 1.72 18.60
CA ARG A 782 40.00 1.60 19.00
C ARG A 782 40.18 0.30 19.75
N VAL A 783 40.82 -0.67 19.09
CA VAL A 783 40.81 -2.07 19.54
C VAL A 783 41.82 -2.33 20.67
N SER A 784 42.77 -1.43 20.88
CA SER A 784 43.68 -1.42 22.03
C SER A 784 44.02 0.01 22.44
N ARG A 785 44.30 0.25 23.73
CA ARG A 785 44.75 1.56 24.23
C ARG A 785 46.21 1.86 23.89
N ASP A 786 47.06 0.83 23.76
CA ASP A 786 48.52 0.98 23.64
C ASP A 786 49.08 0.74 22.23
N LYS A 787 48.24 0.27 21.29
CA LYS A 787 48.62 0.07 19.88
C LYS A 787 47.54 0.69 19.00
N GLY A 788 47.93 1.67 18.18
CA GLY A 788 47.04 2.53 17.38
C GLY A 788 46.25 1.85 16.24
N THR A 789 45.99 0.54 16.34
CA THR A 789 45.14 -0.22 15.42
C THR A 789 43.68 0.15 15.66
N SER A 790 43.02 0.66 14.64
CA SER A 790 41.60 1.04 14.68
C SER A 790 40.87 0.51 13.45
N VAL A 791 39.61 0.14 13.66
CA VAL A 791 38.68 -0.36 12.63
C VAL A 791 37.43 0.51 12.63
N THR A 792 36.76 0.61 11.48
CA THR A 792 35.49 1.32 11.38
C THR A 792 34.36 0.31 11.57
N LEU A 793 33.69 0.33 12.72
CA LEU A 793 32.44 -0.41 12.91
C LEU A 793 31.34 0.30 12.12
N ILE A 794 30.50 -0.47 11.42
CA ILE A 794 29.32 0.03 10.72
C ILE A 794 28.14 -0.87 11.09
N ASP A 795 27.20 -0.35 11.90
CA ASP A 795 25.89 -0.99 12.13
C ASP A 795 25.02 -0.78 10.90
N LEU A 796 24.39 -1.85 10.39
CA LEU A 796 23.54 -1.80 9.20
C LEU A 796 22.08 -2.15 9.55
N PRO A 797 21.09 -1.48 8.94
CA PRO A 797 19.67 -1.78 9.13
C PRO A 797 19.33 -3.27 8.98
N GLY A 798 18.57 -3.81 9.94
CA GLY A 798 18.12 -5.21 9.93
C GLY A 798 16.80 -5.44 9.18
N HIS A 799 16.10 -4.37 8.82
CA HIS A 799 14.78 -4.45 8.20
C HIS A 799 14.85 -5.03 6.79
N GLU A 800 13.85 -5.82 6.42
CA GLU A 800 13.86 -6.61 5.18
C GLU A 800 14.03 -5.76 3.91
N SER A 801 13.33 -4.63 3.82
CA SER A 801 13.42 -3.71 2.68
C SER A 801 14.77 -3.00 2.56
N LEU A 802 15.55 -2.89 3.64
CA LEU A 802 16.77 -2.08 3.69
C LEU A 802 18.05 -2.92 3.68
N ARG A 803 18.03 -4.12 4.28
CA ARG A 803 19.23 -4.92 4.58
C ARG A 803 20.15 -5.16 3.36
N LEU A 804 19.58 -5.42 2.18
CA LEU A 804 20.35 -5.64 0.95
C LEU A 804 20.89 -4.33 0.33
N GLN A 805 20.10 -3.26 0.34
CA GLN A 805 20.52 -1.95 -0.19
C GLN A 805 21.74 -1.40 0.56
N PHE A 806 21.73 -1.52 1.89
CA PHE A 806 22.85 -1.09 2.73
C PHE A 806 24.05 -2.04 2.63
N LEU A 807 23.83 -3.35 2.50
CA LEU A 807 24.91 -4.31 2.22
C LEU A 807 25.64 -3.97 0.90
N GLU A 808 24.89 -3.67 -0.17
CA GLU A 808 25.44 -3.29 -1.48
C GLU A 808 26.41 -2.11 -1.37
N ARG A 809 26.01 -1.08 -0.61
CA ARG A 809 26.79 0.16 -0.39
C ARG A 809 28.11 -0.07 0.33
N PHE A 810 28.19 -1.02 1.26
CA PHE A 810 29.34 -1.18 2.16
C PHE A 810 30.19 -2.45 1.95
N LYS A 811 29.69 -3.50 1.28
CA LYS A 811 30.38 -4.78 1.08
C LYS A 811 31.76 -4.67 0.40
N ALA A 812 31.96 -3.67 -0.46
CA ALA A 812 33.25 -3.44 -1.13
C ALA A 812 34.36 -2.94 -0.18
N ALA A 813 33.99 -2.23 0.89
CA ALA A 813 34.90 -1.70 1.90
C ALA A 813 35.12 -2.65 3.09
N ALA A 814 34.35 -3.74 3.16
CA ALA A 814 34.38 -4.71 4.26
C ALA A 814 35.73 -5.45 4.33
N ARG A 815 36.38 -5.35 5.48
CA ARG A 815 37.48 -6.23 5.91
C ARG A 815 36.94 -7.48 6.61
N ALA A 816 35.84 -7.30 7.35
CA ALA A 816 35.16 -8.35 8.10
C ALA A 816 33.66 -8.07 8.21
N ILE A 817 32.92 -9.13 8.52
CA ILE A 817 31.47 -9.12 8.71
C ILE A 817 31.19 -9.82 10.05
N VAL A 818 30.41 -9.19 10.91
CA VAL A 818 29.83 -9.78 12.12
C VAL A 818 28.33 -9.93 11.86
N PHE A 819 27.88 -11.16 11.68
CA PHE A 819 26.49 -11.50 11.46
C PHE A 819 25.85 -11.88 12.81
N VAL A 820 25.02 -11.01 13.36
CA VAL A 820 24.40 -11.13 14.67
C VAL A 820 23.09 -11.91 14.56
N VAL A 821 22.95 -12.92 15.40
CA VAL A 821 21.79 -13.82 15.47
C VAL A 821 21.14 -13.69 16.85
N ASP A 822 19.82 -13.58 16.90
CA ASP A 822 19.06 -13.68 18.15
C ASP A 822 19.00 -15.14 18.59
N SER A 823 19.79 -15.53 19.59
CA SER A 823 19.82 -16.91 20.07
C SER A 823 18.51 -17.38 20.72
N VAL A 824 17.60 -16.48 21.12
CA VAL A 824 16.31 -16.80 21.74
C VAL A 824 15.25 -17.02 20.67
N ALA A 825 15.16 -16.12 19.69
CA ALA A 825 14.18 -16.18 18.60
C ALA A 825 14.58 -17.19 17.50
N PHE A 826 15.86 -17.58 17.41
CA PHE A 826 16.43 -18.41 16.35
C PHE A 826 15.60 -19.63 15.94
N GLN A 827 14.97 -20.34 16.89
CA GLN A 827 14.17 -21.54 16.59
C GLN A 827 12.94 -21.25 15.71
N ARG A 828 12.45 -20.01 15.70
CA ARG A 828 11.35 -19.52 14.86
C ARG A 828 11.85 -18.87 13.57
N GLU A 829 12.96 -18.15 13.66
CA GLU A 829 13.53 -17.32 12.57
C GLU A 829 14.60 -18.04 11.71
N VAL A 830 14.92 -19.31 12.01
CA VAL A 830 16.04 -20.04 11.37
C VAL A 830 16.04 -19.96 9.84
N LYS A 831 14.86 -19.93 9.21
CA LYS A 831 14.71 -19.78 7.75
C LYS A 831 15.14 -18.39 7.27
N ASP A 832 14.65 -17.33 7.90
CA ASP A 832 14.92 -15.95 7.54
C ASP A 832 16.39 -15.57 7.80
N VAL A 833 16.96 -16.11 8.88
CA VAL A 833 18.39 -16.01 9.22
C VAL A 833 19.23 -16.73 8.14
N ALA A 834 18.86 -17.97 7.78
CA ALA A 834 19.58 -18.75 6.78
C ALA A 834 19.45 -18.15 5.37
N GLU A 835 18.29 -17.62 4.98
CA GLU A 835 18.10 -16.97 3.68
C GLU A 835 18.92 -15.68 3.57
N PHE A 836 18.90 -14.82 4.57
CA PHE A 836 19.72 -13.60 4.53
C PHE A 836 21.22 -13.93 4.55
N LEU A 837 21.65 -14.92 5.34
CA LEU A 837 23.03 -15.40 5.33
C LEU A 837 23.41 -16.02 3.97
N TYR A 838 22.52 -16.77 3.32
CA TYR A 838 22.72 -17.32 1.97
C TYR A 838 22.94 -16.20 0.94
N GLN A 839 22.15 -15.12 1.00
CA GLN A 839 22.29 -13.96 0.12
C GLN A 839 23.67 -13.28 0.32
N VAL A 840 24.12 -13.11 1.56
CA VAL A 840 25.46 -12.56 1.88
C VAL A 840 26.58 -13.47 1.36
N LEU A 841 26.43 -14.79 1.51
CA LEU A 841 27.46 -15.78 1.14
C LEU A 841 27.56 -16.07 -0.37
N VAL A 842 26.50 -15.83 -1.14
CA VAL A 842 26.48 -15.99 -2.60
C VAL A 842 26.88 -14.70 -3.34
N ASP A 843 26.94 -13.56 -2.66
CA ASP A 843 27.33 -12.29 -3.27
C ASP A 843 28.74 -12.36 -3.89
N GLY A 844 28.82 -12.01 -5.18
CA GLY A 844 30.07 -12.07 -5.95
C GLY A 844 31.17 -11.13 -5.44
N THR A 845 30.82 -10.02 -4.77
CA THR A 845 31.80 -9.11 -4.18
C THR A 845 32.31 -9.67 -2.85
N VAL A 846 31.44 -10.22 -1.99
CA VAL A 846 31.82 -10.88 -0.74
C VAL A 846 32.70 -12.10 -1.02
N LEU A 847 32.32 -12.98 -1.95
CA LEU A 847 33.13 -14.14 -2.34
C LEU A 847 34.49 -13.77 -2.92
N LYS A 848 34.55 -12.76 -3.80
CA LYS A 848 35.82 -12.25 -4.38
C LYS A 848 36.71 -11.58 -3.34
N ASN A 849 36.13 -10.95 -2.32
CA ASN A 849 36.84 -10.21 -1.29
C ASN A 849 37.25 -11.06 -0.08
N ALA A 850 36.55 -12.18 0.15
CA ALA A 850 36.70 -13.11 1.27
C ALA A 850 36.93 -12.43 2.64
N PRO A 851 36.07 -11.47 3.07
CA PRO A 851 36.19 -10.84 4.38
C PRO A 851 36.04 -11.89 5.51
N ALA A 852 36.68 -11.68 6.66
CA ALA A 852 36.50 -12.59 7.79
C ALA A 852 35.05 -12.55 8.30
N LEU A 853 34.42 -13.70 8.54
CA LEU A 853 33.02 -13.79 8.99
C LEU A 853 32.95 -14.31 10.43
N LEU A 854 32.22 -13.59 11.28
CA LEU A 854 31.85 -14.02 12.63
C LEU A 854 30.33 -14.15 12.70
N ILE A 855 29.84 -15.28 13.20
CA ILE A 855 28.44 -15.41 13.62
C ILE A 855 28.37 -15.13 15.13
N ALA A 856 27.79 -13.99 15.50
CA ALA A 856 27.63 -13.55 16.88
C ALA A 856 26.26 -13.97 17.41
N CYS A 857 26.24 -15.01 18.25
CA CYS A 857 25.06 -15.61 18.86
C CYS A 857 24.69 -14.82 20.12
N ASN A 858 23.88 -13.78 19.96
CA ASN A 858 23.58 -12.76 20.97
C ASN A 858 22.34 -13.13 21.83
N LYS A 859 22.19 -12.44 22.97
CA LYS A 859 21.14 -12.66 24.01
C LYS A 859 21.30 -13.93 24.84
N GLN A 860 22.55 -14.37 25.07
CA GLN A 860 22.85 -15.53 25.94
C GLN A 860 22.53 -15.31 27.43
N ASP A 861 22.17 -14.09 27.83
CA ASP A 861 21.61 -13.75 29.15
C ASP A 861 20.21 -14.34 29.38
N VAL A 862 19.52 -14.79 28.34
CA VAL A 862 18.16 -15.34 28.42
C VAL A 862 18.20 -16.87 28.43
N THR A 863 17.53 -17.49 29.40
CA THR A 863 17.56 -18.95 29.66
C THR A 863 17.12 -19.85 28.50
N MET A 864 16.38 -19.32 27.52
CA MET A 864 15.93 -20.07 26.33
C MET A 864 16.89 -19.97 25.13
N ALA A 865 18.00 -19.22 25.25
CA ALA A 865 18.97 -19.01 24.18
C ALA A 865 19.61 -20.32 23.69
N LYS A 866 19.84 -20.41 22.37
CA LYS A 866 20.56 -21.52 21.74
C LYS A 866 22.07 -21.24 21.72
N SER A 867 22.85 -22.29 22.02
CA SER A 867 24.30 -22.25 21.91
C SER A 867 24.76 -22.14 20.45
N ALA A 868 25.94 -21.54 20.25
CA ALA A 868 26.57 -21.36 18.95
C ALA A 868 26.71 -22.68 18.17
N LYS A 869 27.01 -23.78 18.87
CA LYS A 869 27.12 -25.12 18.26
C LYS A 869 25.79 -25.61 17.66
N LEU A 870 24.68 -25.36 18.34
CA LEU A 870 23.35 -25.73 17.84
C LEU A 870 22.92 -24.81 16.69
N ILE A 871 23.21 -23.50 16.80
CA ILE A 871 22.95 -22.52 15.74
C ILE A 871 23.72 -22.88 14.48
N GLN A 872 25.01 -23.22 14.58
CA GLN A 872 25.81 -23.69 13.46
C GLN A 872 25.18 -24.90 12.76
N GLN A 873 24.84 -25.95 13.51
CA GLN A 873 24.26 -27.19 12.94
C GLN A 873 22.92 -26.96 12.25
N GLN A 874 22.06 -26.08 12.79
CA GLN A 874 20.78 -25.75 12.16
C GLN A 874 20.97 -24.86 10.92
N LEU A 875 21.89 -23.89 10.93
CA LEU A 875 22.22 -23.09 9.75
C LEU A 875 22.84 -23.93 8.63
N GLU A 876 23.75 -24.85 8.94
CA GLU A 876 24.36 -25.75 7.96
C GLU A 876 23.28 -26.59 7.23
N LYS A 877 22.31 -27.10 7.99
CA LYS A 877 21.17 -27.85 7.44
C LYS A 877 20.28 -26.99 6.54
N GLU A 878 19.84 -25.82 6.99
CA GLU A 878 18.96 -24.96 6.17
C GLU A 878 19.66 -24.36 4.95
N LEU A 879 20.95 -23.98 5.07
CA LEU A 879 21.76 -23.56 3.91
C LEU A 879 21.93 -24.68 2.89
N ASN A 880 22.02 -25.94 3.33
CA ASN A 880 22.03 -27.09 2.43
C ASN A 880 20.69 -27.23 1.67
N THR A 881 19.55 -27.06 2.36
CA THR A 881 18.21 -27.04 1.76
C THR A 881 18.05 -25.91 0.73
N LEU A 882 18.46 -24.68 1.09
CA LEU A 882 18.42 -23.50 0.19
C LEU A 882 19.32 -23.69 -1.05
N ARG A 883 20.51 -24.27 -0.86
CA ARG A 883 21.44 -24.62 -1.95
C ARG A 883 20.82 -25.62 -2.94
N VAL A 884 20.17 -26.68 -2.44
CA VAL A 884 19.55 -27.71 -3.29
C VAL A 884 18.34 -27.14 -4.04
N THR A 885 17.41 -26.50 -3.33
CA THR A 885 16.18 -25.92 -3.92
C THR A 885 16.47 -24.88 -5.00
N ARG A 886 17.36 -23.92 -4.75
CA ARG A 886 17.72 -22.89 -5.74
C ARG A 886 18.52 -23.46 -6.93
N SER A 887 19.21 -24.59 -6.77
CA SER A 887 19.91 -25.26 -7.88
C SER A 887 19.02 -26.09 -8.80
N ALA A 888 17.75 -26.31 -8.43
CA ALA A 888 16.77 -27.05 -9.21
C ALA A 888 15.81 -26.15 -10.02
N ALA A 889 15.92 -24.82 -9.88
CA ALA A 889 15.09 -23.87 -10.61
C ALA A 889 15.67 -23.57 -12.01
N PRO A 890 14.86 -23.58 -13.09
CA PRO A 890 15.33 -23.23 -14.43
C PRO A 890 15.60 -21.71 -14.53
N THR A 891 16.83 -21.33 -14.87
CA THR A 891 17.21 -19.93 -15.06
C THR A 891 16.68 -19.37 -16.38
N SER A 892 15.84 -18.34 -16.29
CA SER A 892 15.48 -17.47 -17.42
C SER A 892 16.70 -16.65 -17.88
N LEU A 893 16.73 -16.31 -19.18
CA LEU A 893 17.78 -15.50 -19.80
C LEU A 893 17.85 -14.10 -19.16
N ASP A 894 18.98 -13.74 -18.53
CA ASP A 894 19.90 -12.73 -19.09
C ASP A 894 21.11 -12.42 -18.20
N SER A 895 22.12 -11.80 -18.82
CA SER A 895 23.39 -11.28 -18.27
C SER A 895 24.50 -12.29 -17.94
N SER A 896 25.72 -11.91 -18.32
CA SER A 896 26.91 -12.79 -18.38
C SER A 896 27.59 -12.99 -17.02
N GLY A 897 27.10 -13.96 -16.25
CA GLY A 897 27.74 -14.44 -15.04
C GLY A 897 26.93 -15.54 -14.38
N GLY A 898 27.33 -16.81 -14.54
CA GLY A 898 26.61 -17.93 -13.94
C GLY A 898 26.52 -17.81 -12.41
N PRO A 899 25.38 -18.17 -11.78
CA PRO A 899 25.17 -17.96 -10.35
C PRO A 899 26.23 -18.69 -9.52
N ALA A 900 26.87 -17.95 -8.60
CA ALA A 900 27.91 -18.48 -7.73
C ALA A 900 27.31 -19.57 -6.80
N GLN A 901 27.78 -20.81 -6.94
CA GLN A 901 27.22 -21.93 -6.18
C GLN A 901 27.89 -22.05 -4.80
N LEU A 902 27.06 -22.05 -3.76
CA LEU A 902 27.50 -22.21 -2.37
C LEU A 902 27.99 -23.65 -2.09
N GLY A 903 29.19 -23.81 -1.54
CA GLY A 903 29.74 -25.12 -1.15
C GLY A 903 30.17 -26.04 -2.31
N LYS A 904 30.53 -27.29 -2.01
CA LYS A 904 30.99 -28.28 -3.00
C LYS A 904 29.84 -29.15 -3.51
N LYS A 905 29.74 -29.33 -4.84
CA LYS A 905 28.77 -30.27 -5.45
C LYS A 905 28.97 -31.69 -4.90
N GLY A 906 27.87 -32.36 -4.57
CA GLY A 906 27.87 -33.76 -4.11
C GLY A 906 28.26 -33.99 -2.64
N LYS A 907 28.40 -32.94 -1.83
CA LYS A 907 28.52 -33.04 -0.37
C LYS A 907 27.49 -32.13 0.31
N ASP A 908 27.15 -32.44 1.55
CA ASP A 908 26.39 -31.54 2.40
C ASP A 908 27.19 -30.27 2.70
N PHE A 909 26.49 -29.15 2.90
CA PHE A 909 27.11 -27.87 3.20
C PHE A 909 27.72 -27.87 4.62
N ASP A 910 28.92 -27.31 4.72
CA ASP A 910 29.67 -27.10 5.96
C ASP A 910 30.44 -25.79 5.81
N PHE A 911 30.48 -24.96 6.85
CA PHE A 911 31.09 -23.61 6.76
C PHE A 911 32.59 -23.63 6.41
N SER A 912 33.33 -24.73 6.64
CA SER A 912 34.72 -24.91 6.21
C SER A 912 34.91 -25.01 4.69
N GLN A 913 33.83 -25.18 3.92
CA GLN A 913 33.87 -25.22 2.46
C GLN A 913 33.94 -23.83 1.82
N LEU A 914 33.75 -22.75 2.58
CA LEU A 914 33.77 -21.38 2.12
C LEU A 914 35.19 -20.85 1.91
N PRO A 915 35.41 -19.89 0.98
CA PRO A 915 36.72 -19.26 0.79
C PRO A 915 37.10 -18.30 1.93
N MET A 916 36.13 -17.90 2.75
CA MET A 916 36.29 -17.01 3.89
C MET A 916 36.29 -17.81 5.19
N LYS A 917 37.07 -17.37 6.18
CA LYS A 917 37.07 -18.01 7.49
C LYS A 917 35.81 -17.60 8.28
N VAL A 918 35.04 -18.60 8.70
CA VAL A 918 33.87 -18.44 9.58
C VAL A 918 34.24 -18.86 11.00
N GLU A 919 33.90 -18.03 11.98
CA GLU A 919 33.99 -18.35 13.42
C GLU A 919 32.62 -18.08 14.07
N PHE A 920 32.30 -18.76 15.17
CA PHE A 920 31.07 -18.54 15.95
C PHE A 920 31.46 -18.12 17.37
N VAL A 921 30.75 -17.14 17.93
CA VAL A 921 30.94 -16.64 19.30
C VAL A 921 29.58 -16.46 19.98
N GLU A 922 29.49 -16.86 21.24
CA GLU A 922 28.37 -16.59 22.15
C GLU A 922 28.62 -15.24 22.84
N CYS A 923 27.58 -14.41 22.97
CA CYS A 923 27.69 -13.10 23.61
C CYS A 923 26.37 -12.59 24.20
N SER A 924 26.45 -11.57 25.07
CA SER A 924 25.29 -10.81 25.53
C SER A 924 25.60 -9.32 25.58
N ALA A 925 24.94 -8.56 24.70
CA ALA A 925 25.00 -7.10 24.73
C ALA A 925 24.16 -6.46 25.87
N ARG A 926 23.25 -7.22 26.50
CA ARG A 926 22.45 -6.74 27.64
C ARG A 926 23.16 -6.98 28.97
N GLY A 927 23.74 -8.16 29.18
CA GLY A 927 24.35 -8.57 30.44
C GLY A 927 23.37 -9.28 31.39
N SER A 928 23.89 -10.18 32.23
CA SER A 928 23.07 -11.07 33.08
C SER A 928 22.34 -10.37 34.24
N LYS A 929 22.63 -9.09 34.51
CA LYS A 929 21.99 -8.26 35.54
C LYS A 929 21.06 -7.17 34.98
N GLY A 930 20.69 -7.25 33.70
CA GLY A 930 19.84 -6.23 33.07
C GLY A 930 20.60 -4.93 32.77
N GLU A 931 19.94 -3.79 32.96
CA GLU A 931 20.41 -2.47 32.50
C GLU A 931 21.69 -1.98 33.20
N GLU A 932 21.89 -2.36 34.46
CA GLU A 932 23.12 -2.10 35.23
C GLU A 932 24.20 -3.20 35.04
N GLY A 933 23.95 -4.20 34.20
CA GLY A 933 24.87 -5.31 33.96
C GLY A 933 26.03 -4.97 33.02
N ASP A 934 27.20 -5.53 33.31
CA ASP A 934 28.30 -5.63 32.34
C ASP A 934 27.90 -6.55 31.19
N ALA A 935 28.29 -6.19 29.96
CA ALA A 935 28.01 -6.96 28.76
C ALA A 935 29.08 -8.03 28.53
N ASP A 936 28.65 -9.24 28.19
CA ASP A 936 29.57 -10.34 27.85
C ASP A 936 29.95 -10.25 26.36
N LEU A 937 31.03 -9.52 26.10
CA LEU A 937 31.55 -9.24 24.75
C LEU A 937 33.01 -9.69 24.56
N GLU A 938 33.66 -10.32 25.55
CA GLU A 938 35.10 -10.63 25.50
C GLU A 938 35.48 -11.47 24.26
N GLY A 939 34.65 -12.44 23.90
CA GLY A 939 34.86 -13.28 22.71
C GLY A 939 34.81 -12.48 21.40
N LEU A 940 33.92 -11.48 21.32
CA LEU A 940 33.77 -10.59 20.17
C LEU A 940 34.96 -9.61 20.09
N GLU A 941 35.34 -8.99 21.21
CA GLU A 941 36.48 -8.06 21.26
C GLU A 941 37.80 -8.75 20.91
N LYS A 942 38.01 -9.97 21.42
CA LYS A 942 39.16 -10.82 21.08
C LYS A 942 39.19 -11.21 19.60
N TRP A 943 38.04 -11.36 18.96
CA TRP A 943 37.95 -11.58 17.51
C TRP A 943 38.22 -10.28 16.72
N LEU A 944 37.70 -9.13 17.17
CA LEU A 944 38.00 -7.82 16.56
C LEU A 944 39.50 -7.49 16.64
N LEU A 945 40.17 -7.83 17.76
CA LEU A 945 41.63 -7.75 17.94
C LEU A 945 42.43 -8.57 16.93
N LYS A 946 41.90 -9.72 16.52
CA LYS A 946 42.50 -10.65 15.54
C LYS A 946 42.29 -10.18 14.10
N VAL A 947 41.21 -9.42 13.87
CA VAL A 947 40.84 -8.89 12.56
C VAL A 947 41.54 -7.57 12.24
N ALA A 948 41.76 -6.69 13.22
CA ALA A 948 42.36 -5.35 13.08
C ALA A 948 43.81 -5.35 12.57
#